data_AF-A0AAV0VWI0-F1
#
_entry.id   AF-A0AAV0VWI0-F1
#
_cell.length_a   1.000
_cell.length_b   1.000
_cell.length_c   1.000
_cell.angle_alpha   90.00
_cell.angle_beta   90.00
_cell.angle_gamma   90.00
#
_symmetry.space_group_name_H-M   'P 1'
#
loop_
_entity.id
_entity.type
_entity.pdbx_description
1 polymer ?
#
loop_
_entity_poly.entity_id
_entity_poly.type
_entity_poly.pdbx_seq_one_letter_code
_entity_poly.pdbx_strand_id
1 'polypeptide(L)'
;MAPACQSKSSCQRCRHKHNTLLHFEKVSQGYASKQYTNEDEDPQTSSTPPDQRRSSVHSCFAAKPTDTHVFLSTAIVQVTDSRGFMRDTRAVLDSGSMVNFISRSLLNVLQLNTQKTSLPIRGVGASQVQSVAKVEIHVYSKVTNYRIILPCFVLPTVVSELPACNAQTSNWNIPFDLRCKLADPKFDKAGSVDILIGAGIFYELLEAERVSLGIGNLSLQDTKLGWIVTGGLEVTCLLGINSLGETMESDWKAILADEQQYGKGSKANQRCEEEEETLQHFKKSVRRSEDGRFVLRLPTKPETQNLGDSLAMATSRFINIERRLQRDEQLRVEYVKFMKEYFDMGHMREVTTEEELFKKGYYLPPHPVLKSSSLTTKTRVVFDGSARTTSGLALNDVLMRGPTVQEDIFSILVRFRKHQYVITADIEKMFRQIMISPEDCHLQRILWRANPSEMLRTYNLLTITYGTTPASFMATQCLVTLAEEIEKENPKVAEVISRDFYMDDLMTGCDTVEECMQLQKHITVILESAKLPLRKWCSNSHLIIDNISENDKDPLFVLNLGDEDTVKSLGLCWQPSLDQFKFNIAIPLDRVTLTKRKLLSELNRVFDPLGFLGPVLIKGKIFLQHLWQQKIDWDAPLQADIQEKWRKYYSGLELLKELCIHRKCKFQSGDQFEVHGFCDASIEAYGACIYIRSLDHQGTWQSR
;
A
#
# COMPACT_ATOMS: atom_id res chain seq x y z
N MET A 1 38.56 -9.20 6.00
CA MET A 1 38.00 -10.23 5.09
C MET A 1 37.64 -11.44 5.95
N ALA A 2 36.36 -11.81 6.00
CA ALA A 2 35.97 -13.11 6.55
C ALA A 2 36.46 -14.19 5.56
N PRO A 3 37.38 -15.08 5.93
CA PRO A 3 38.07 -15.96 4.99
C PRO A 3 37.20 -17.11 4.44
N ALA A 4 35.92 -17.20 4.82
CA ALA A 4 35.04 -18.29 4.41
C ALA A 4 33.62 -17.77 4.06
N CYS A 5 33.44 -17.24 2.85
CA CYS A 5 32.12 -16.97 2.30
C CYS A 5 31.72 -18.13 1.37
N GLN A 6 30.59 -18.79 1.66
CA GLN A 6 30.07 -19.94 0.87
C GLN A 6 29.25 -19.50 -0.38
N SER A 7 29.41 -18.26 -0.85
CA SER A 7 28.71 -17.77 -2.04
C SER A 7 29.09 -18.57 -3.29
N LYS A 8 28.09 -19.03 -4.05
CA LYS A 8 28.27 -19.67 -5.36
C LYS A 8 28.63 -18.67 -6.48
N SER A 9 28.43 -17.38 -6.25
CA SER A 9 28.76 -16.29 -7.19
C SER A 9 30.02 -15.54 -6.77
N SER A 10 30.84 -15.16 -7.76
CA SER A 10 32.04 -14.34 -7.60
C SER A 10 31.73 -12.85 -7.75
N CYS A 11 32.40 -12.03 -6.95
CA CYS A 11 32.31 -10.57 -7.02
C CYS A 11 32.72 -10.06 -8.40
N GLN A 12 31.89 -9.22 -9.03
CA GLN A 12 32.23 -8.66 -10.35
C GLN A 12 33.37 -7.62 -10.31
N ARG A 13 33.76 -7.13 -9.11
CA ARG A 13 34.83 -6.14 -8.94
C ARG A 13 36.20 -6.76 -8.65
N CYS A 14 36.31 -7.67 -7.67
CA CYS A 14 37.59 -8.33 -7.33
C CYS A 14 37.67 -9.82 -7.67
N ARG A 15 36.61 -10.41 -8.26
CA ARG A 15 36.53 -11.82 -8.66
C ARG A 15 36.70 -12.85 -7.52
N HIS A 16 36.67 -12.43 -6.26
CA HIS A 16 36.68 -13.33 -5.10
C HIS A 16 35.27 -13.83 -4.77
N LYS A 17 35.16 -14.95 -4.02
CA LYS A 17 33.88 -15.57 -3.62
C LYS A 17 33.16 -14.75 -2.56
N HIS A 18 32.48 -13.69 -2.98
CA HIS A 18 31.48 -12.96 -2.20
C HIS A 18 30.56 -12.18 -3.15
N ASN A 19 29.39 -11.79 -2.69
CA ASN A 19 28.49 -10.95 -3.46
C ASN A 19 29.14 -9.58 -3.76
N THR A 20 28.96 -9.04 -4.97
CA THR A 20 29.49 -7.72 -5.39
C THR A 20 29.07 -6.59 -4.45
N LEU A 21 27.87 -6.68 -3.84
CA LEU A 21 27.37 -5.70 -2.87
C LEU A 21 28.13 -5.72 -1.53
N LEU A 22 28.90 -6.78 -1.26
CA LEU A 22 29.74 -6.93 -0.07
C LEU A 22 31.22 -6.62 -0.36
N HIS A 23 31.51 -6.07 -1.55
CA HIS A 23 32.88 -5.72 -1.92
C HIS A 23 33.33 -4.46 -1.18
N PHE A 24 34.31 -4.63 -0.29
CA PHE A 24 35.04 -3.54 0.33
C PHE A 24 36.45 -3.51 -0.26
N GLU A 25 36.83 -2.37 -0.85
CA GLU A 25 38.19 -2.16 -1.35
C GLU A 25 39.18 -2.13 -0.17
N LYS A 26 40.26 -2.91 -0.26
CA LYS A 26 41.31 -2.91 0.75
C LYS A 26 42.17 -1.67 0.58
N VAL A 27 42.16 -0.78 1.58
CA VAL A 27 43.20 0.24 1.75
C VAL A 27 44.39 -0.42 2.45
N SER A 28 45.52 -0.56 1.76
CA SER A 28 46.78 -1.02 2.33
C SER A 28 47.47 0.12 3.08
N GLN A 29 47.56 0.02 4.41
CA GLN A 29 48.44 0.86 5.24
C GLN A 29 49.74 0.11 5.51
N GLY A 30 50.86 0.64 5.06
CA GLY A 30 52.21 0.25 5.48
C GLY A 30 52.86 1.41 6.22
N TYR A 31 53.26 1.18 7.48
CA TYR A 31 54.21 2.02 8.21
C TYR A 31 55.62 1.47 7.93
N ALA A 32 56.59 2.33 7.59
CA ALA A 32 58.00 2.07 7.85
C ALA A 32 58.78 3.39 8.07
N SER A 33 59.68 3.34 9.04
CA SER A 33 60.53 4.38 9.62
C SER A 33 61.64 4.93 8.70
N LYS A 34 62.06 6.18 8.98
CA LYS A 34 63.13 7.00 8.35
C LYS A 34 64.46 6.26 8.05
N GLN A 35 65.10 6.57 6.90
CA GLN A 35 66.43 7.22 6.80
C GLN A 35 66.82 7.61 5.33
N TYR A 36 67.26 8.87 5.19
CA TYR A 36 68.16 9.56 4.22
C TYR A 36 68.05 9.54 2.67
N THR A 37 67.96 10.80 2.16
CA THR A 37 68.58 11.51 1.01
C THR A 37 68.06 11.42 -0.43
N ASN A 38 67.61 12.61 -0.86
CA ASN A 38 67.74 13.37 -2.12
C ASN A 38 66.72 13.24 -3.26
N GLU A 39 66.05 14.39 -3.48
CA GLU A 39 65.56 15.05 -4.72
C GLU A 39 64.50 14.27 -5.57
N ASP A 40 63.33 14.77 -5.99
CA ASP A 40 62.77 16.12 -6.11
C ASP A 40 61.20 16.04 -6.29
N GLU A 41 60.52 17.19 -6.09
CA GLU A 41 59.16 17.62 -6.57
C GLU A 41 57.82 17.10 -5.95
N ASP A 42 57.25 17.92 -5.04
CA ASP A 42 55.93 18.63 -5.03
C ASP A 42 54.54 17.88 -5.10
N PRO A 43 53.38 18.49 -4.72
CA PRO A 43 52.82 18.32 -3.37
C PRO A 43 51.31 17.92 -3.25
N GLN A 44 50.97 17.38 -2.07
CA GLN A 44 49.70 17.48 -1.31
C GLN A 44 48.40 16.78 -1.78
N THR A 45 47.81 15.95 -0.92
CA THR A 45 46.68 16.34 -0.03
C THR A 45 46.18 15.21 0.89
N SER A 46 45.73 15.64 2.07
CA SER A 46 45.29 14.89 3.24
C SER A 46 43.78 14.62 3.31
N SER A 47 43.47 13.52 4.00
CA SER A 47 42.21 12.93 4.48
C SER A 47 41.12 13.83 5.10
N THR A 48 39.83 13.44 4.96
CA THR A 48 38.81 13.25 6.05
C THR A 48 37.49 12.58 5.52
N PRO A 49 36.54 12.07 6.37
CA PRO A 49 35.99 10.69 6.34
C PRO A 49 34.47 10.57 5.95
N PRO A 50 33.82 9.37 5.98
CA PRO A 50 32.60 9.06 5.20
C PRO A 50 31.27 9.28 5.93
N ASP A 51 30.27 9.75 5.17
CA ASP A 51 28.91 10.08 5.60
C ASP A 51 27.93 8.87 5.58
N GLN A 52 27.11 8.81 6.63
CA GLN A 52 25.97 7.91 6.82
C GLN A 52 24.78 8.40 5.97
N ARG A 53 24.17 7.53 5.14
CA ARG A 53 22.95 7.87 4.40
C ARG A 53 21.73 7.89 5.35
N ARG A 54 21.33 9.09 5.78
CA ARG A 54 20.03 9.38 6.39
C ARG A 54 19.01 9.75 5.31
N SER A 55 17.77 9.32 5.49
CA SER A 55 16.59 9.79 4.78
C SER A 55 16.48 11.31 4.86
N SER A 56 16.33 11.98 3.72
CA SER A 56 16.18 13.44 3.64
C SER A 56 14.79 13.83 4.15
N VAL A 57 14.76 14.50 5.31
CA VAL A 57 13.60 15.27 5.77
C VAL A 57 13.53 16.53 4.93
N HIS A 58 12.42 16.71 4.20
CA HIS A 58 12.15 17.92 3.43
C HIS A 58 11.77 19.05 4.39
N SER A 59 12.67 20.03 4.56
CA SER A 59 12.43 21.19 5.41
C SER A 59 12.00 22.39 4.58
N CYS A 60 10.70 22.55 4.37
CA CYS A 60 10.06 23.86 4.30
C CYS A 60 9.42 24.09 5.67
N PHE A 61 10.07 24.90 6.51
CA PHE A 61 9.50 25.26 7.81
C PHE A 61 8.30 26.19 7.56
N ALA A 62 7.09 25.66 7.64
CA ALA A 62 5.96 26.45 8.12
C ALA A 62 5.99 26.36 9.65
N ALA A 63 6.05 27.51 10.31
CA ALA A 63 5.78 27.61 11.74
C ALA A 63 4.32 27.17 12.02
N LYS A 64 3.84 27.28 13.28
CA LYS A 64 2.41 27.14 13.65
C LYS A 64 1.46 27.59 12.53
N PRO A 65 0.23 27.07 12.40
CA PRO A 65 -0.78 27.69 11.53
C PRO A 65 -0.91 29.16 11.91
N THR A 66 -0.16 30.00 11.23
CA THR A 66 -0.21 31.44 11.32
C THR A 66 -1.16 31.83 10.22
N ASP A 67 -2.11 32.70 10.54
CA ASP A 67 -3.12 33.24 9.62
C ASP A 67 -2.51 34.08 8.48
N THR A 68 -1.30 33.77 8.00
CA THR A 68 -0.51 34.58 7.07
C THR A 68 0.08 33.72 5.95
N HIS A 69 -0.30 34.00 4.71
CA HIS A 69 0.35 33.48 3.50
C HIS A 69 1.48 34.43 3.06
N VAL A 70 2.68 33.92 2.79
CA VAL A 70 3.83 34.73 2.35
C VAL A 70 4.15 34.40 0.89
N PHE A 71 4.15 35.42 0.02
CA PHE A 71 4.55 35.26 -1.37
C PHE A 71 6.07 35.20 -1.49
N LEU A 72 6.56 34.13 -2.12
CA LEU A 72 7.96 34.07 -2.54
C LEU A 72 8.18 34.90 -3.80
N SER A 73 9.35 35.51 -3.89
CA SER A 73 9.81 36.26 -5.05
C SER A 73 10.01 35.32 -6.26
N THR A 74 9.02 35.21 -7.14
CA THR A 74 9.10 34.34 -8.34
C THR A 74 9.18 35.12 -9.66
N ALA A 75 9.82 34.52 -10.66
CA ALA A 75 9.95 35.04 -12.02
C ALA A 75 9.83 33.91 -13.05
N ILE A 76 9.13 34.15 -14.17
CA ILE A 76 9.16 33.27 -15.34
C ILE A 76 10.30 33.74 -16.25
N VAL A 77 11.33 32.90 -16.37
CA VAL A 77 12.52 33.17 -17.17
C VAL A 77 12.61 32.18 -18.32
N GLN A 78 13.37 32.52 -19.35
CA GLN A 78 13.66 31.62 -20.46
C GLN A 78 15.07 31.07 -20.36
N VAL A 79 15.24 29.76 -20.58
CA VAL A 79 16.54 29.08 -20.56
C VAL A 79 16.78 28.35 -21.87
N THR A 80 17.99 28.45 -22.40
CA THR A 80 18.38 27.80 -23.66
C THR A 80 18.70 26.32 -23.44
N ASP A 81 18.13 25.44 -24.27
CA ASP A 81 18.44 24.00 -24.30
C ASP A 81 19.68 23.70 -25.17
N SER A 82 20.15 22.45 -25.15
CA SER A 82 21.34 22.01 -25.91
C SER A 82 21.21 22.14 -27.43
N ARG A 83 19.99 22.34 -27.93
CA ARG A 83 19.67 22.55 -29.35
C ARG A 83 19.43 24.03 -29.68
N GLY A 84 19.57 24.93 -28.71
CA GLY A 84 19.39 26.37 -28.90
C GLY A 84 17.94 26.87 -28.74
N PHE A 85 16.98 26.03 -28.35
CA PHE A 85 15.61 26.46 -28.12
C PHE A 85 15.42 27.05 -26.72
N MET A 86 14.57 28.07 -26.62
CA MET A 86 14.24 28.74 -25.37
C MET A 86 13.08 28.02 -24.67
N ARG A 87 13.25 27.73 -23.37
CA ARG A 87 12.24 27.08 -22.52
C ARG A 87 11.84 28.01 -21.38
N ASP A 88 10.54 28.26 -21.27
CA ASP A 88 9.98 29.02 -20.15
C ASP A 88 10.02 28.16 -18.88
N THR A 89 10.52 28.74 -17.79
CA THR A 89 10.63 28.07 -16.49
C THR A 89 10.41 29.06 -15.35
N ARG A 90 9.87 28.56 -14.23
CA ARG A 90 9.67 29.36 -13.03
C ARG A 90 10.92 29.31 -12.16
N ALA A 91 11.45 30.48 -11.83
CA ALA A 91 12.56 30.68 -10.93
C ALA A 91 12.08 31.34 -9.63
N VAL A 92 12.69 30.97 -8.51
CA VAL A 92 12.55 31.68 -7.24
C VAL A 92 13.84 32.45 -6.94
N LEU A 93 13.68 33.65 -6.40
CA LEU A 93 14.75 34.55 -6.00
C LEU A 93 14.91 34.40 -4.48
N ASP A 94 16.05 33.88 -4.04
CA ASP A 94 16.31 33.55 -2.64
C ASP A 94 17.59 34.24 -2.15
N SER A 95 17.42 35.24 -1.28
CA SER A 95 18.51 35.95 -0.61
C SER A 95 19.21 35.12 0.48
N GLY A 96 18.61 34.00 0.89
CA GLY A 96 19.18 33.07 1.88
C GLY A 96 20.09 32.01 1.28
N SER A 97 20.06 31.79 -0.04
CA SER A 97 20.89 30.78 -0.69
C SER A 97 22.21 31.36 -1.18
N MET A 98 23.34 30.74 -0.82
CA MET A 98 24.68 31.15 -1.29
C MET A 98 24.98 30.73 -2.73
N VAL A 99 24.22 29.78 -3.29
CA VAL A 99 24.45 29.22 -4.63
C VAL A 99 23.14 29.13 -5.41
N ASN A 100 23.24 28.99 -6.73
CA ASN A 100 22.08 28.78 -7.58
C ASN A 100 21.81 27.27 -7.73
N PHE A 101 20.54 26.91 -7.87
CA PHE A 101 20.13 25.51 -8.09
C PHE A 101 19.27 25.36 -9.34
N ILE A 102 19.36 24.17 -9.93
CA ILE A 102 18.48 23.71 -11.01
C ILE A 102 17.93 22.32 -10.67
N SER A 103 16.66 22.09 -10.98
CA SER A 103 16.01 20.80 -10.82
C SER A 103 16.54 19.78 -11.83
N ARG A 104 16.50 18.50 -11.45
CA ARG A 104 16.90 17.41 -12.36
C ARG A 104 15.91 17.24 -13.50
N SER A 105 14.62 17.51 -13.26
CA SER A 105 13.56 17.52 -14.28
C SER A 105 13.88 18.51 -15.39
N LEU A 106 14.16 19.78 -15.06
CA LEU A 106 14.47 20.79 -16.05
C LEU A 106 15.78 20.48 -16.78
N LEU A 107 16.81 19.98 -16.08
CA LEU A 107 18.06 19.59 -16.71
C LEU A 107 17.87 18.49 -17.77
N ASN A 108 17.02 17.49 -17.49
CA ASN A 108 16.70 16.42 -18.45
C ASN A 108 16.02 16.97 -19.70
N VAL A 109 15.16 17.98 -19.55
CA VAL A 109 14.50 18.68 -20.67
C VAL A 109 15.50 19.50 -21.49
N LEU A 110 16.41 20.22 -20.81
CA LEU A 110 17.40 21.07 -21.47
C LEU A 110 18.54 20.27 -22.12
N GLN A 111 18.78 19.01 -21.70
CA GLN A 111 19.84 18.13 -22.19
C GLN A 111 21.25 18.77 -22.19
N LEU A 112 21.54 19.61 -21.20
CA LEU A 112 22.83 20.30 -21.07
C LEU A 112 23.91 19.41 -20.46
N ASN A 113 25.15 19.60 -20.89
CA ASN A 113 26.29 18.87 -20.34
C ASN A 113 26.58 19.31 -18.90
N THR A 114 26.81 18.34 -18.02
CA THR A 114 27.11 18.60 -16.60
C THR A 114 28.56 18.28 -16.26
N GLN A 115 29.11 19.05 -15.33
CA GLN A 115 30.40 18.81 -14.72
C GLN A 115 30.18 18.08 -13.39
N LYS A 116 30.89 16.97 -13.16
CA LYS A 116 30.86 16.27 -11.88
C LYS A 116 31.47 17.17 -10.80
N THR A 117 30.73 17.37 -9.71
CA THR A 117 31.19 18.15 -8.56
C THR A 117 30.67 17.50 -7.29
N SER A 118 31.16 17.91 -6.13
CA SER A 118 30.62 17.49 -4.84
C SER A 118 30.46 18.73 -3.97
N LEU A 119 29.23 19.22 -3.84
CA LEU A 119 28.91 20.32 -2.95
C LEU A 119 28.01 19.84 -1.81
N PRO A 120 28.49 19.83 -0.55
CA PRO A 120 27.63 19.62 0.61
C PRO A 120 26.78 20.87 0.84
N ILE A 121 25.47 20.73 0.71
CA ILE A 121 24.47 21.77 0.93
C ILE A 121 23.94 21.59 2.35
N ARG A 122 24.00 22.64 3.15
CA ARG A 122 23.51 22.67 4.52
C ARG A 122 22.28 23.57 4.60
N GLY A 123 21.15 23.01 5.02
CA GLY A 123 19.93 23.75 5.31
C GLY A 123 19.83 24.18 6.77
N VAL A 124 18.77 24.92 7.09
CA VAL A 124 18.40 25.25 8.47
C VAL A 124 18.06 23.96 9.23
N GLY A 125 18.63 23.75 10.42
CA GLY A 125 18.41 22.54 11.22
C GLY A 125 19.42 21.39 10.98
N ALA A 126 20.57 21.68 10.36
CA ALA A 126 21.66 20.72 10.12
C ALA A 126 21.31 19.56 9.15
N SER A 127 20.32 19.74 8.28
CA SER A 127 20.07 18.86 7.14
C SER A 127 21.20 19.00 6.12
N GLN A 128 21.77 17.88 5.68
CA GLN A 128 22.87 17.84 4.72
C GLN A 128 22.44 17.07 3.47
N VAL A 129 22.44 17.75 2.32
CA VAL A 129 22.21 17.15 1.00
C VAL A 129 23.48 17.35 0.18
N GLN A 130 23.89 16.36 -0.62
CA GLN A 130 25.03 16.50 -1.53
C GLN A 130 24.54 16.70 -2.97
N SER A 131 24.97 17.78 -3.61
CA SER A 131 24.88 17.90 -5.08
C SER A 131 26.11 17.28 -5.73
N VAL A 132 25.87 16.44 -6.74
CA VAL A 132 26.90 15.67 -7.45
C VAL A 132 27.25 16.24 -8.84
N ALA A 133 26.57 17.31 -9.26
CA ALA A 133 26.70 17.88 -10.60
C ALA A 133 26.48 19.39 -10.60
N LYS A 134 27.24 20.08 -11.46
CA LYS A 134 27.13 21.51 -11.76
C LYS A 134 26.89 21.70 -13.25
N VAL A 135 26.07 22.67 -13.61
CA VAL A 135 25.78 23.06 -15.00
C VAL A 135 25.77 24.57 -15.11
N GLU A 136 26.13 25.08 -16.27
CA GLU A 136 26.00 26.50 -16.60
C GLU A 136 24.78 26.69 -17.49
N ILE A 137 23.89 27.61 -17.13
CA ILE A 137 22.66 27.90 -17.86
C ILE A 137 22.61 29.38 -18.29
N HIS A 138 22.07 29.64 -19.47
CA HIS A 138 21.83 30.99 -19.97
C HIS A 138 20.37 31.36 -19.71
N VAL A 139 20.14 32.38 -18.88
CA VAL A 139 18.82 32.83 -18.44
C VAL A 139 18.48 34.17 -19.06
N TYR A 140 17.27 34.30 -19.58
CA TYR A 140 16.76 35.49 -20.25
C TYR A 140 15.45 35.93 -19.61
N SER A 141 15.30 37.24 -19.39
CA SER A 141 14.05 37.84 -18.93
C SER A 141 12.99 37.76 -20.03
N LYS A 142 11.72 37.57 -19.64
CA LYS A 142 10.58 37.68 -20.56
C LYS A 142 10.05 39.10 -20.69
N VAL A 143 10.40 39.98 -19.75
CA VAL A 143 9.84 41.32 -19.62
C VAL A 143 10.82 42.39 -20.09
N THR A 144 12.11 42.16 -19.87
CA THR A 144 13.20 43.11 -20.14
C THR A 144 14.21 42.48 -21.09
N ASN A 145 15.18 43.26 -21.57
CA ASN A 145 16.30 42.75 -22.37
C ASN A 145 17.42 42.13 -21.50
N TYR A 146 17.16 41.86 -20.23
CA TYR A 146 18.16 41.34 -19.31
C TYR A 146 18.47 39.87 -19.59
N ARG A 147 19.75 39.52 -19.50
CA ARG A 147 20.28 38.16 -19.66
C ARG A 147 21.42 37.92 -18.70
N ILE A 148 21.52 36.69 -18.18
CA ILE A 148 22.57 36.30 -17.26
C ILE A 148 22.98 34.83 -17.48
N ILE A 149 24.24 34.53 -17.20
CA ILE A 149 24.77 33.16 -17.19
C ILE A 149 24.87 32.72 -15.73
N LEU A 150 24.17 31.64 -15.37
CA LEU A 150 24.11 31.12 -14.01
C LEU A 150 24.85 29.78 -13.90
N PRO A 151 25.89 29.68 -13.06
CA PRO A 151 26.38 28.40 -12.59
C PRO A 151 25.42 27.83 -11.55
N CYS A 152 24.77 26.71 -11.86
CA CYS A 152 23.76 26.05 -11.02
C CYS A 152 24.22 24.66 -10.57
N PHE A 153 23.96 24.33 -9.31
CA PHE A 153 24.11 22.98 -8.78
C PHE A 153 22.81 22.19 -8.98
N VAL A 154 22.94 20.91 -9.31
CA VAL A 154 21.78 20.07 -9.64
C VAL A 154 21.21 19.48 -8.35
N LEU A 155 19.91 19.69 -8.13
CA LEU A 155 19.12 19.07 -7.06
C LEU A 155 18.02 18.18 -7.66
N PRO A 156 17.55 17.13 -6.95
CA PRO A 156 16.38 16.36 -7.38
C PRO A 156 15.17 17.26 -7.63
N THR A 157 14.87 18.10 -6.64
CA THR A 157 13.80 19.12 -6.65
C THR A 157 14.34 20.38 -5.98
N VAL A 158 14.03 21.56 -6.51
CA VAL A 158 14.52 22.84 -5.97
C VAL A 158 13.55 23.38 -4.91
N VAL A 159 12.27 23.52 -5.25
CA VAL A 159 11.18 23.77 -4.30
C VAL A 159 10.01 22.86 -4.65
N SER A 160 9.37 22.23 -3.64
CA SER A 160 8.09 21.54 -3.83
C SER A 160 7.01 22.53 -4.29
N GLU A 161 5.93 22.07 -4.92
CA GLU A 161 4.88 22.97 -5.45
C GLU A 161 4.51 24.08 -4.45
N LEU A 162 4.60 25.33 -4.91
CA LEU A 162 4.26 26.46 -4.06
C LEU A 162 2.76 26.41 -3.73
N PRO A 163 2.36 26.62 -2.46
CA PRO A 163 0.95 26.57 -2.09
C PRO A 163 0.18 27.65 -2.84
N ALA A 164 -0.97 27.28 -3.42
CA ALA A 164 -1.85 28.24 -4.07
C ALA A 164 -2.42 29.24 -3.05
N CYS A 165 -2.47 30.52 -3.41
CA CYS A 165 -3.24 31.49 -2.64
C CYS A 165 -4.68 31.53 -3.20
N ASN A 166 -5.66 31.11 -2.41
CA ASN A 166 -7.07 31.06 -2.81
C ASN A 166 -7.75 32.44 -2.84
N ALA A 167 -7.03 33.52 -2.55
CA ALA A 167 -7.57 34.87 -2.60
C ALA A 167 -7.67 35.36 -4.05
N GLN A 168 -8.81 35.95 -4.42
CA GLN A 168 -9.00 36.50 -5.77
C GLN A 168 -8.06 37.69 -6.00
N THR A 169 -7.05 37.47 -6.84
CA THR A 169 -6.06 38.49 -7.23
C THR A 169 -6.63 39.66 -8.02
N SER A 170 -7.86 39.52 -8.50
CA SER A 170 -8.66 40.55 -9.16
C SER A 170 -8.82 41.84 -8.33
N ASN A 171 -8.74 41.74 -6.99
CA ASN A 171 -9.00 42.85 -6.08
C ASN A 171 -7.72 43.56 -5.59
N TRP A 172 -6.54 43.20 -6.11
CA TRP A 172 -5.25 43.64 -5.55
C TRP A 172 -4.71 44.97 -6.07
N ASN A 173 -5.52 45.75 -6.80
CA ASN A 173 -5.20 47.10 -7.29
C ASN A 173 -3.79 47.22 -7.92
N ILE A 174 -3.30 46.18 -8.59
CA ILE A 174 -2.03 46.22 -9.31
C ILE A 174 -2.16 47.27 -10.42
N PRO A 175 -1.27 48.29 -10.48
CA PRO A 175 -1.33 49.31 -11.53
C PRO A 175 -1.36 48.69 -12.92
N PHE A 176 -2.28 49.16 -13.77
CA PHE A 176 -2.55 48.56 -15.08
C PHE A 176 -1.31 48.51 -15.98
N ASP A 177 -0.46 49.53 -15.87
CA ASP A 177 0.82 49.69 -16.57
C ASP A 177 1.93 48.75 -16.08
N LEU A 178 1.81 48.22 -14.85
CA LEU A 178 2.76 47.26 -14.27
C LEU A 178 2.31 45.80 -14.43
N ARG A 179 1.01 45.56 -14.66
CA ARG A 179 0.47 44.20 -14.79
C ARG A 179 1.07 43.40 -15.94
N CYS A 180 1.39 44.06 -17.06
CA CYS A 180 2.06 43.44 -18.21
C CYS A 180 3.59 43.32 -18.02
N LYS A 181 4.14 43.90 -16.95
CA LYS A 181 5.57 43.90 -16.62
C LYS A 181 5.90 42.99 -15.43
N LEU A 182 4.95 42.19 -14.95
CA LEU A 182 5.20 41.22 -13.89
C LEU A 182 6.17 40.14 -14.37
N ALA A 183 7.20 39.88 -13.57
CA ALA A 183 8.17 38.82 -13.84
C ALA A 183 7.49 37.44 -13.80
N ASP A 184 6.52 37.24 -12.91
CA ASP A 184 5.67 36.04 -12.87
C ASP A 184 4.18 36.43 -12.86
N PRO A 185 3.49 36.40 -14.00
CA PRO A 185 2.05 36.68 -14.07
C PRO A 185 1.16 35.64 -13.38
N LYS A 186 1.73 34.50 -12.93
CA LYS A 186 1.03 33.40 -12.25
C LYS A 186 1.53 33.24 -10.81
N PHE A 187 2.06 34.31 -10.21
CA PHE A 187 2.64 34.28 -8.87
C PHE A 187 1.68 33.77 -7.78
N ASP A 188 0.37 33.93 -7.99
CA ASP A 188 -0.73 33.52 -7.12
C ASP A 188 -1.16 32.06 -7.27
N LYS A 189 -0.72 31.39 -8.35
CA LYS A 189 -1.06 30.01 -8.65
C LYS A 189 0.02 29.04 -8.16
N ALA A 190 -0.44 27.86 -7.72
CA ALA A 190 0.45 26.74 -7.47
C ALA A 190 1.19 26.34 -8.75
N GLY A 191 2.45 25.93 -8.59
CA GLY A 191 3.29 25.43 -9.67
C GLY A 191 4.68 25.07 -9.19
N SER A 192 5.36 24.22 -9.98
CA SER A 192 6.73 23.82 -9.72
C SER A 192 7.71 24.98 -9.93
N VAL A 193 8.81 24.97 -9.17
CA VAL A 193 9.95 25.87 -9.34
C VAL A 193 11.17 25.04 -9.67
N ASP A 194 11.75 25.29 -10.83
CA ASP A 194 12.86 24.49 -11.35
C ASP A 194 14.21 25.19 -11.21
N ILE A 195 14.23 26.49 -10.90
CA ILE A 195 15.45 27.28 -10.72
C ILE A 195 15.37 28.06 -9.42
N LEU A 196 16.46 28.07 -8.65
CA LEU A 196 16.65 28.98 -7.52
C LEU A 196 17.85 29.86 -7.81
N ILE A 197 17.62 31.17 -7.81
CA ILE A 197 18.64 32.20 -7.97
C ILE A 197 19.03 32.69 -6.58
N GLY A 198 20.29 32.45 -6.22
CA GLY A 198 20.81 32.74 -4.90
C GLY A 198 21.21 34.21 -4.69
N ALA A 199 21.60 34.51 -3.46
CA ALA A 199 21.99 35.81 -2.95
C ALA A 199 23.06 36.53 -3.77
N GLY A 200 23.98 35.77 -4.38
CA GLY A 200 25.07 36.32 -5.19
C GLY A 200 24.60 37.15 -6.39
N ILE A 201 23.38 36.91 -6.86
CA ILE A 201 22.76 37.62 -8.00
C ILE A 201 21.46 38.29 -7.58
N PHE A 202 20.78 37.77 -6.56
CA PHE A 202 19.54 38.31 -6.01
C PHE A 202 19.58 39.84 -5.84
N TYR A 203 20.61 40.36 -5.16
CA TYR A 203 20.71 41.79 -4.88
C TYR A 203 21.08 42.62 -6.12
N GLU A 204 21.71 42.02 -7.12
CA GLU A 204 22.00 42.68 -8.40
C GLU A 204 20.77 42.78 -9.31
N LEU A 205 19.77 41.91 -9.08
CA LEU A 205 18.52 41.92 -9.82
C LEU A 205 17.56 42.99 -9.31
N LEU A 206 17.63 43.38 -8.04
CA LEU A 206 16.73 44.38 -7.46
C LEU A 206 17.00 45.78 -8.03
N GLU A 207 15.93 46.47 -8.41
CA GLU A 207 15.95 47.87 -8.83
C GLU A 207 15.39 48.79 -7.73
N ALA A 208 15.52 50.11 -7.88
CA ALA A 208 15.22 51.06 -6.81
C ALA A 208 13.72 51.22 -6.49
N GLU A 209 12.83 50.86 -7.41
CA GLU A 209 11.40 51.12 -7.25
C GLU A 209 10.66 50.00 -6.50
N ARG A 210 9.79 50.41 -5.58
CA ARG A 210 8.89 49.53 -4.82
C ARG A 210 7.52 50.16 -4.69
N VAL A 211 6.48 49.41 -5.03
CA VAL A 211 5.08 49.88 -5.00
C VAL A 211 4.30 49.05 -3.99
N SER A 212 3.70 49.70 -2.98
CA SER A 212 2.81 49.04 -2.03
C SER A 212 1.43 48.81 -2.66
N LEU A 213 0.85 47.63 -2.47
CA LEU A 213 -0.47 47.27 -3.00
C LEU A 213 -1.64 47.61 -2.05
N GLY A 214 -1.34 48.11 -0.84
CA GLY A 214 -2.36 48.51 0.13
C GLY A 214 -3.17 47.36 0.75
N ILE A 215 -2.73 46.11 0.57
CA ILE A 215 -3.35 44.90 1.13
C ILE A 215 -2.29 44.16 1.97
N GLY A 216 -2.48 44.15 3.29
CA GLY A 216 -1.49 43.60 4.22
C GLY A 216 -0.12 44.23 4.01
N ASN A 217 0.93 43.40 3.95
CA ASN A 217 2.30 43.82 3.70
C ASN A 217 2.77 43.55 2.26
N LEU A 218 1.84 43.43 1.31
CA LEU A 218 2.14 43.12 -0.09
C LEU A 218 2.72 44.32 -0.84
N SER A 219 3.80 44.07 -1.59
CA SER A 219 4.44 45.06 -2.45
C SER A 219 4.97 44.44 -3.73
N LEU A 220 4.91 45.22 -4.81
CA LEU A 220 5.66 44.98 -6.03
C LEU A 220 7.06 45.56 -5.86
N GLN A 221 8.06 44.77 -6.21
CA GLN A 221 9.46 45.19 -6.21
C GLN A 221 9.96 45.12 -7.65
N ASP A 222 10.53 46.22 -8.14
CA ASP A 222 11.10 46.24 -9.49
C ASP A 222 12.40 45.44 -9.51
N THR A 223 12.61 44.71 -10.61
CA THR A 223 13.82 43.92 -10.83
C THR A 223 14.20 43.92 -12.31
N LYS A 224 15.44 43.57 -12.60
CA LYS A 224 15.92 43.34 -13.97
C LYS A 224 15.15 42.24 -14.69
N LEU A 225 14.40 41.37 -14.02
CA LEU A 225 13.54 40.34 -14.62
C LEU A 225 12.08 40.79 -14.83
N GLY A 226 11.73 42.00 -14.38
CA GLY A 226 10.36 42.50 -14.27
C GLY A 226 9.91 42.63 -12.81
N TRP A 227 8.68 43.06 -12.60
CA TRP A 227 8.13 43.31 -11.27
C TRP A 227 7.79 41.99 -10.55
N ILE A 228 8.37 41.77 -9.37
CA ILE A 228 8.08 40.60 -8.53
C ILE A 228 7.12 40.99 -7.40
N VAL A 229 6.32 40.03 -6.95
CA VAL A 229 5.43 40.22 -5.79
C VAL A 229 6.09 39.70 -4.52
N THR A 230 6.06 40.50 -3.47
CA THR A 230 6.68 40.18 -2.17
C THR A 230 5.76 40.57 -1.03
N GLY A 231 5.88 39.90 0.12
CA GLY A 231 5.16 40.25 1.35
C GLY A 231 4.18 39.18 1.84
N GLY A 232 3.57 39.46 2.98
CA GLY A 232 2.61 38.58 3.65
C GLY A 232 1.17 39.10 3.57
N LEU A 233 0.22 38.18 3.44
CA LEU A 233 -1.21 38.42 3.42
C LEU A 233 -1.87 37.67 4.58
N GLU A 234 -2.66 38.37 5.41
CA GLU A 234 -3.45 37.74 6.46
C GLU A 234 -4.65 36.97 5.84
N VAL A 235 -4.49 35.66 5.66
CA VAL A 235 -5.54 34.75 5.23
C VAL A 235 -5.43 33.50 6.07
N THR A 236 -6.54 33.02 6.63
CA THR A 236 -6.68 31.68 7.19
C THR A 236 -6.51 30.65 6.08
N CYS A 237 -5.26 30.40 5.68
CA CYS A 237 -4.94 29.24 4.87
C CYS A 237 -5.03 28.05 5.81
N LEU A 238 -6.12 27.28 5.69
CA LEU A 238 -6.06 25.87 6.02
C LEU A 238 -4.89 25.34 5.19
N LEU A 239 -3.71 25.21 5.79
CA LEU A 239 -2.64 24.38 5.25
C LEU A 239 -3.33 23.06 4.96
N GLY A 240 -3.56 22.79 3.67
CA GLY A 240 -4.34 21.66 3.26
C GLY A 240 -3.72 20.44 3.93
N ILE A 241 -4.47 19.81 4.83
CA ILE A 241 -4.16 18.46 5.33
C ILE A 241 -4.01 17.49 4.13
N ASN A 242 -4.49 17.90 2.95
CA ASN A 242 -4.26 17.28 1.66
C ASN A 242 -2.78 17.26 1.21
N SER A 243 -1.89 18.17 1.64
CA SER A 243 -0.51 18.24 1.12
C SER A 243 0.52 17.33 1.81
N LEU A 244 0.10 16.40 2.67
CA LEU A 244 0.97 15.28 3.10
C LEU A 244 0.53 13.97 2.46
N GLY A 245 -0.79 13.79 2.30
CA GLY A 245 -1.38 12.63 1.63
C GLY A 245 -1.24 12.70 0.10
N GLU A 246 -1.57 13.86 -0.50
CA GLU A 246 -1.44 14.05 -1.94
C GLU A 246 0.01 14.10 -2.39
N THR A 247 1.00 14.49 -1.57
CA THR A 247 2.41 14.48 -1.99
C THR A 247 2.97 13.07 -2.02
N MET A 248 2.62 12.21 -1.05
CA MET A 248 2.93 10.78 -1.15
C MET A 248 2.19 10.12 -2.31
N GLU A 249 0.97 10.54 -2.63
CA GLU A 249 0.20 9.95 -3.71
C GLU A 249 0.58 10.50 -5.11
N SER A 250 0.95 11.76 -5.21
CA SER A 250 1.47 12.38 -6.44
C SER A 250 2.92 12.01 -6.68
N ASP A 251 3.73 11.76 -5.64
CA ASP A 251 5.06 11.17 -5.81
C ASP A 251 4.96 9.72 -6.32
N TRP A 252 3.94 8.95 -5.90
CA TRP A 252 3.68 7.63 -6.48
C TRP A 252 3.14 7.71 -7.92
N LYS A 253 2.23 8.66 -8.21
CA LYS A 253 1.66 8.86 -9.56
C LYS A 253 2.63 9.53 -10.54
N ALA A 254 3.53 10.40 -10.08
CA ALA A 254 4.58 11.03 -10.89
C ALA A 254 5.69 10.03 -11.25
N ILE A 255 5.90 8.99 -10.42
CA ILE A 255 6.73 7.83 -10.77
C ILE A 255 6.06 6.96 -11.85
N LEU A 256 4.72 6.96 -11.94
CA LEU A 256 3.95 6.25 -12.97
C LEU A 256 3.76 7.05 -14.27
N ALA A 257 3.74 8.38 -14.20
CA ALA A 257 3.39 9.24 -15.34
C ALA A 257 4.52 9.46 -16.37
N ASP A 258 5.74 8.98 -16.11
CA ASP A 258 6.85 9.01 -17.07
C ASP A 258 7.05 7.65 -17.77
N GLU A 259 5.94 7.03 -18.18
CA GLU A 259 5.96 5.95 -19.17
C GLU A 259 6.13 6.54 -20.57
N GLN A 260 7.37 6.85 -20.95
CA GLN A 260 7.97 6.43 -22.24
C GLN A 260 9.50 6.54 -22.16
N GLN A 261 10.15 5.66 -21.37
CA GLN A 261 11.45 5.00 -21.68
C GLN A 261 12.24 4.52 -20.46
N TYR A 262 11.87 4.87 -19.22
CA TYR A 262 12.65 4.47 -18.03
C TYR A 262 11.96 3.36 -17.22
N GLY A 263 12.64 2.22 -17.01
CA GLY A 263 12.26 1.28 -15.94
C GLY A 263 11.57 -0.05 -16.32
N LYS A 264 11.43 -0.42 -17.61
CA LYS A 264 10.89 -1.74 -18.01
C LYS A 264 11.63 -2.97 -17.44
N GLY A 265 12.83 -2.77 -16.87
CA GLY A 265 13.58 -3.80 -16.13
C GLY A 265 13.33 -3.87 -14.63
N SER A 266 12.56 -2.93 -14.04
CA SER A 266 12.22 -2.95 -12.62
C SER A 266 11.13 -3.98 -12.34
N LYS A 267 11.32 -4.80 -11.30
CA LYS A 267 10.30 -5.77 -10.85
C LYS A 267 8.97 -5.12 -10.49
N ALA A 268 8.97 -3.85 -10.08
CA ALA A 268 7.73 -3.13 -9.75
C ALA A 268 6.96 -2.73 -11.03
N ASN A 269 7.67 -2.26 -12.06
CA ASN A 269 7.05 -1.86 -13.33
C ASN A 269 6.55 -3.09 -14.09
N GLN A 270 7.34 -4.17 -14.15
CA GLN A 270 6.91 -5.45 -14.72
C GLN A 270 5.66 -5.99 -14.03
N ARG A 271 5.56 -5.80 -12.70
CA ARG A 271 4.37 -6.18 -11.94
C ARG A 271 3.16 -5.32 -12.30
N CYS A 272 3.33 -4.01 -12.48
CA CYS A 272 2.25 -3.12 -12.89
C CYS A 272 1.74 -3.45 -14.30
N GLU A 273 2.65 -3.71 -15.25
CA GLU A 273 2.32 -4.16 -16.60
C GLU A 273 1.55 -5.49 -16.57
N GLU A 274 2.02 -6.49 -15.80
CA GLU A 274 1.34 -7.78 -15.63
C GLU A 274 -0.07 -7.63 -15.00
N GLU A 275 -0.21 -6.73 -14.02
CA GLU A 275 -1.49 -6.44 -13.37
C GLU A 275 -2.49 -5.80 -14.37
N GLU A 276 -2.06 -4.85 -15.19
CA GLU A 276 -2.89 -4.25 -16.24
C GLU A 276 -3.25 -5.26 -17.34
N GLU A 277 -2.29 -6.06 -17.81
CA GLU A 277 -2.55 -7.14 -18.77
C GLU A 277 -3.58 -8.15 -18.25
N THR A 278 -3.49 -8.49 -16.96
CA THR A 278 -4.44 -9.39 -16.30
C THR A 278 -5.84 -8.77 -16.22
N LEU A 279 -5.95 -7.47 -15.94
CA LEU A 279 -7.21 -6.74 -15.94
C LEU A 279 -7.84 -6.69 -17.33
N GLN A 280 -7.04 -6.41 -18.36
CA GLN A 280 -7.50 -6.41 -19.76
C GLN A 280 -7.93 -7.80 -20.21
N HIS A 281 -7.22 -8.85 -19.81
CA HIS A 281 -7.62 -10.23 -20.04
C HIS A 281 -8.96 -10.54 -19.36
N PHE A 282 -9.15 -10.12 -18.11
CA PHE A 282 -10.42 -10.29 -17.40
C PHE A 282 -11.57 -9.61 -18.16
N LYS A 283 -11.44 -8.32 -18.50
CA LYS A 283 -12.46 -7.54 -19.21
C LYS A 283 -12.85 -8.16 -20.56
N LYS A 284 -11.88 -8.77 -21.27
CA LYS A 284 -12.12 -9.44 -22.56
C LYS A 284 -12.77 -10.82 -22.42
N SER A 285 -12.57 -11.50 -21.30
CA SER A 285 -12.95 -12.91 -21.13
C SER A 285 -14.12 -13.16 -20.19
N VAL A 286 -14.49 -12.17 -19.38
CA VAL A 286 -15.62 -12.27 -18.47
C VAL A 286 -16.93 -12.40 -19.24
N ARG A 287 -17.74 -13.37 -18.85
CA ARG A 287 -19.10 -13.55 -19.35
C ARG A 287 -20.02 -14.07 -18.25
N ARG A 288 -21.33 -13.93 -18.48
CA ARG A 288 -22.38 -14.53 -17.67
C ARG A 288 -22.86 -15.84 -18.32
N SER A 289 -23.12 -16.86 -17.52
CA SER A 289 -23.90 -18.02 -17.93
C SER A 289 -25.40 -17.69 -17.95
N GLU A 290 -26.21 -18.59 -18.49
CA GLU A 290 -27.68 -18.43 -18.56
C GLU A 290 -28.33 -18.30 -17.18
N ASP A 291 -27.74 -18.92 -16.15
CA ASP A 291 -28.19 -18.81 -14.75
C ASP A 291 -27.59 -17.60 -14.01
N GLY A 292 -26.79 -16.76 -14.69
CA GLY A 292 -26.23 -15.53 -14.13
C GLY A 292 -24.85 -15.66 -13.46
N ARG A 293 -24.25 -16.86 -13.37
CA ARG A 293 -22.88 -17.03 -12.82
C ARG A 293 -21.85 -16.36 -13.71
N PHE A 294 -20.79 -15.85 -13.09
CA PHE A 294 -19.59 -15.46 -13.82
C PHE A 294 -18.84 -16.68 -14.34
N VAL A 295 -18.42 -16.64 -15.61
CA VAL A 295 -17.53 -17.62 -16.24
C VAL A 295 -16.29 -16.89 -16.75
N LEU A 296 -15.11 -17.32 -16.29
CA LEU A 296 -13.86 -16.63 -16.56
C LEU A 296 -12.83 -17.53 -17.26
N ARG A 297 -11.88 -16.92 -17.96
CA ARG A 297 -10.68 -17.58 -18.50
C ARG A 297 -9.50 -17.37 -17.55
N LEU A 298 -8.66 -18.38 -17.36
CA LEU A 298 -7.44 -18.23 -16.55
C LEU A 298 -6.45 -17.30 -17.27
N PRO A 299 -5.90 -16.28 -16.60
CA PRO A 299 -4.90 -15.40 -17.19
C PRO A 299 -3.55 -16.14 -17.22
N THR A 300 -3.23 -16.75 -18.35
CA THR A 300 -2.01 -17.57 -18.53
C THR A 300 -0.90 -16.78 -19.21
N LYS A 301 0.34 -16.96 -18.75
CA LYS A 301 1.56 -16.45 -19.39
C LYS A 301 1.99 -17.34 -20.57
N PRO A 302 2.81 -16.84 -21.52
CA PRO A 302 3.36 -17.65 -22.60
C PRO A 302 4.10 -18.91 -22.11
N GLU A 303 4.75 -18.85 -20.95
CA GLU A 303 5.48 -19.95 -20.31
C GLU A 303 4.59 -21.13 -19.92
N THR A 304 3.26 -20.99 -19.97
CA THR A 304 2.31 -22.10 -19.76
C THR A 304 2.60 -23.27 -20.71
N GLN A 305 3.12 -22.99 -21.91
CA GLN A 305 3.55 -24.00 -22.87
C GLN A 305 4.72 -24.87 -22.33
N ASN A 306 5.54 -24.31 -21.44
CA ASN A 306 6.71 -24.95 -20.83
C ASN A 306 6.39 -25.71 -19.52
N LEU A 307 5.12 -25.74 -19.08
CA LEU A 307 4.72 -26.59 -17.96
C LEU A 307 5.09 -28.05 -18.24
N GLY A 308 5.76 -28.69 -17.29
CA GLY A 308 6.09 -30.10 -17.35
C GLY A 308 4.91 -30.98 -16.92
N ASP A 309 5.18 -32.28 -16.76
CA ASP A 309 4.21 -33.22 -16.23
C ASP A 309 4.11 -33.07 -14.69
N SER A 310 2.88 -33.17 -14.17
CA SER A 310 2.53 -33.11 -12.75
C SER A 310 1.82 -34.37 -12.27
N LEU A 311 1.42 -35.30 -13.16
CA LEU A 311 0.59 -36.44 -12.81
C LEU A 311 1.28 -37.36 -11.78
N ALA A 312 2.53 -37.73 -12.02
CA ALA A 312 3.29 -38.60 -11.11
C ALA A 312 3.43 -37.99 -9.70
N MET A 313 3.70 -36.68 -9.64
CA MET A 313 3.82 -35.94 -8.39
C MET A 313 2.48 -35.88 -7.65
N ALA A 314 1.40 -35.53 -8.35
CA ALA A 314 0.07 -35.46 -7.77
C ALA A 314 -0.41 -36.82 -7.27
N THR A 315 -0.13 -37.89 -8.01
CA THR A 315 -0.43 -39.28 -7.63
C THR A 315 0.27 -39.65 -6.32
N SER A 316 1.58 -39.41 -6.23
CA SER A 316 2.36 -39.69 -5.01
C SER A 316 1.83 -38.92 -3.79
N ARG A 317 1.50 -37.63 -3.98
CA ARG A 317 0.92 -36.78 -2.93
C ARG A 317 -0.46 -37.27 -2.49
N PHE A 318 -1.31 -37.66 -3.43
CA PHE A 318 -2.63 -38.23 -3.13
C PHE A 318 -2.51 -39.53 -2.33
N ILE A 319 -1.67 -40.47 -2.76
CA ILE A 319 -1.46 -41.76 -2.05
C ILE A 319 -0.95 -41.52 -0.62
N ASN A 320 -0.07 -40.53 -0.42
CA ASN A 320 0.39 -40.17 0.93
C ASN A 320 -0.75 -39.63 1.81
N ILE A 321 -1.67 -38.85 1.24
CA ILE A 321 -2.87 -38.39 1.94
C ILE A 321 -3.76 -39.57 2.25
N GLU A 322 -4.02 -40.46 1.29
CA GLU A 322 -4.83 -41.66 1.50
C GLU A 322 -4.31 -42.53 2.65
N ARG A 323 -2.99 -42.77 2.72
CA ARG A 323 -2.37 -43.48 3.86
C ARG A 323 -2.59 -42.77 5.19
N ARG A 324 -2.61 -41.42 5.20
CA ARG A 324 -2.93 -40.63 6.40
C ARG A 324 -4.41 -40.77 6.77
N LEU A 325 -5.31 -40.70 5.80
CA LEU A 325 -6.76 -40.88 6.01
C LEU A 325 -7.07 -42.28 6.55
N GLN A 326 -6.35 -43.32 6.13
CA GLN A 326 -6.50 -44.67 6.69
C GLN A 326 -6.11 -44.78 8.17
N ARG A 327 -5.28 -43.86 8.68
CA ARG A 327 -4.86 -43.82 10.10
C ARG A 327 -5.74 -42.90 10.96
N ASP A 328 -6.50 -42.00 10.33
CA ASP A 328 -7.32 -40.98 10.98
C ASP A 328 -8.72 -41.01 10.37
N GLU A 329 -9.60 -41.82 10.97
CA GLU A 329 -10.95 -42.05 10.46
C GLU A 329 -11.80 -40.78 10.48
N GLN A 330 -11.62 -39.90 11.48
CA GLN A 330 -12.35 -38.65 11.54
C GLN A 330 -11.97 -37.73 10.37
N LEU A 331 -10.68 -37.57 10.11
CA LEU A 331 -10.20 -36.78 8.97
C LEU A 331 -10.66 -37.38 7.64
N ARG A 332 -10.70 -38.72 7.53
CA ARG A 332 -11.19 -39.43 6.35
C ARG A 332 -12.65 -39.12 6.05
N VAL A 333 -13.53 -39.25 7.04
CA VAL A 333 -14.97 -38.97 6.89
C VAL A 333 -15.19 -37.53 6.42
N GLU A 334 -14.54 -36.57 7.07
CA GLU A 334 -14.66 -35.15 6.71
C GLU A 334 -14.07 -34.83 5.33
N TYR A 335 -12.93 -35.43 4.96
CA TYR A 335 -12.32 -35.26 3.64
C TYR A 335 -13.21 -35.81 2.52
N VAL A 336 -13.71 -37.04 2.67
CA VAL A 336 -14.59 -37.68 1.67
C VAL A 336 -15.89 -36.91 1.56
N LYS A 337 -16.46 -36.45 2.68
CA LYS A 337 -17.65 -35.58 2.68
C LYS A 337 -17.41 -34.30 1.90
N PHE A 338 -16.28 -33.61 2.13
CA PHE A 338 -15.92 -32.40 1.40
C PHE A 338 -15.83 -32.64 -0.11
N MET A 339 -15.11 -33.70 -0.52
CA MET A 339 -14.92 -34.01 -1.93
C MET A 339 -16.22 -34.42 -2.61
N LYS A 340 -17.09 -35.20 -1.95
CA LYS A 340 -18.43 -35.52 -2.46
C LYS A 340 -19.29 -34.28 -2.61
N GLU A 341 -19.36 -33.40 -1.61
CA GLU A 341 -20.08 -32.13 -1.71
C GLU A 341 -19.55 -31.28 -2.88
N TYR A 342 -18.23 -31.27 -3.10
CA TYR A 342 -17.62 -30.55 -4.22
C TYR A 342 -18.05 -31.12 -5.58
N PHE A 343 -18.20 -32.45 -5.70
CA PHE A 343 -18.74 -33.13 -6.87
C PHE A 343 -20.24 -32.86 -7.06
N ASP A 344 -21.04 -33.08 -6.01
CA ASP A 344 -22.50 -33.03 -6.05
C ASP A 344 -23.01 -31.61 -6.35
N MET A 345 -22.26 -30.58 -5.91
CA MET A 345 -22.54 -29.18 -6.27
C MET A 345 -22.09 -28.80 -7.70
N GLY A 346 -21.54 -29.74 -8.46
CA GLY A 346 -21.09 -29.49 -9.84
C GLY A 346 -19.82 -28.64 -9.93
N HIS A 347 -19.03 -28.50 -8.86
CA HIS A 347 -17.78 -27.73 -8.90
C HIS A 347 -16.60 -28.54 -9.45
N MET A 348 -16.75 -29.85 -9.60
CA MET A 348 -15.82 -30.68 -10.34
C MET A 348 -16.58 -31.72 -11.16
N ARG A 349 -15.97 -32.18 -12.26
CA ARG A 349 -16.49 -33.31 -13.04
C ARG A 349 -15.40 -34.33 -13.32
N GLU A 350 -15.79 -35.58 -13.42
CA GLU A 350 -14.89 -36.64 -13.87
C GLU A 350 -14.51 -36.43 -15.34
N VAL A 351 -13.25 -36.68 -15.66
CA VAL A 351 -12.75 -36.70 -17.04
C VAL A 351 -12.90 -38.12 -17.58
N THR A 352 -13.81 -38.30 -18.53
CA THR A 352 -14.19 -39.63 -19.04
C THR A 352 -13.71 -39.89 -20.47
N THR A 353 -13.32 -38.86 -21.22
CA THR A 353 -12.87 -39.02 -22.61
C THR A 353 -11.34 -39.09 -22.69
N GLU A 354 -10.85 -39.98 -23.54
CA GLU A 354 -9.41 -40.12 -23.80
C GLU A 354 -8.81 -38.82 -24.35
N GLU A 355 -9.53 -38.12 -25.24
CA GLU A 355 -9.11 -36.83 -25.79
C GLU A 355 -8.85 -35.79 -24.70
N GLU A 356 -9.71 -35.71 -23.69
CA GLU A 356 -9.48 -34.82 -22.56
C GLU A 356 -8.28 -35.28 -21.73
N LEU A 357 -8.10 -36.57 -21.49
CA LEU A 357 -6.95 -37.09 -20.75
C LEU A 357 -5.62 -36.82 -21.46
N PHE A 358 -5.58 -36.93 -22.80
CA PHE A 358 -4.40 -36.65 -23.62
C PHE A 358 -4.10 -35.16 -23.77
N LYS A 359 -5.10 -34.28 -23.58
CA LYS A 359 -4.85 -32.84 -23.52
C LYS A 359 -3.86 -32.55 -22.39
N LYS A 360 -2.73 -31.92 -22.73
CA LYS A 360 -1.72 -31.47 -21.77
C LYS A 360 -2.40 -30.64 -20.70
N GLY A 361 -2.24 -31.01 -19.43
CA GLY A 361 -2.91 -30.38 -18.29
C GLY A 361 -2.04 -30.40 -17.03
N TYR A 362 -2.55 -29.79 -15.97
CA TYR A 362 -1.85 -29.68 -14.71
C TYR A 362 -2.66 -30.31 -13.57
N TYR A 363 -2.04 -31.25 -12.85
CA TYR A 363 -2.62 -31.98 -11.73
C TYR A 363 -2.22 -31.32 -10.41
N LEU A 364 -3.20 -30.67 -9.77
CA LEU A 364 -3.09 -30.08 -8.45
C LEU A 364 -3.15 -31.17 -7.37
N PRO A 365 -2.12 -31.30 -6.52
CA PRO A 365 -2.20 -32.22 -5.40
C PRO A 365 -3.14 -31.63 -4.32
N PRO A 366 -4.09 -32.42 -3.80
CA PRO A 366 -4.95 -31.97 -2.71
C PRO A 366 -4.14 -31.84 -1.42
N HIS A 367 -4.63 -31.02 -0.49
CA HIS A 367 -4.07 -30.85 0.84
C HIS A 367 -5.18 -30.55 1.85
N PRO A 368 -5.56 -31.52 2.71
CA PRO A 368 -6.59 -31.30 3.72
C PRO A 368 -6.05 -30.44 4.87
N VAL A 369 -6.73 -29.32 5.14
CA VAL A 369 -6.45 -28.38 6.22
C VAL A 369 -7.59 -28.42 7.22
N LEU A 370 -7.25 -28.62 8.50
CA LEU A 370 -8.21 -28.57 9.60
C LEU A 370 -8.38 -27.12 10.07
N LYS A 371 -9.61 -26.61 10.02
CA LYS A 371 -10.03 -25.35 10.67
C LYS A 371 -11.00 -25.70 11.80
N SER A 372 -10.46 -25.96 12.99
CA SER A 372 -11.25 -26.24 14.19
C SER A 372 -12.18 -25.09 14.59
N SER A 373 -11.88 -23.86 14.17
CA SER A 373 -12.68 -22.66 14.43
C SER A 373 -13.76 -22.34 13.38
N SER A 374 -13.93 -23.17 12.34
CA SER A 374 -14.95 -22.94 11.31
C SER A 374 -16.31 -23.47 11.76
N LEU A 375 -17.34 -22.61 11.69
CA LEU A 375 -18.73 -22.98 12.00
C LEU A 375 -19.30 -24.01 11.02
N THR A 376 -18.85 -24.03 9.75
CA THR A 376 -19.49 -24.76 8.65
C THR A 376 -18.76 -26.04 8.25
N THR A 377 -17.42 -26.05 8.23
CA THR A 377 -16.66 -27.22 7.78
C THR A 377 -15.32 -27.31 8.52
N LYS A 378 -15.15 -28.36 9.33
CA LYS A 378 -13.93 -28.58 10.12
C LYS A 378 -12.70 -28.89 9.25
N THR A 379 -12.92 -29.39 8.03
CA THR A 379 -11.87 -29.69 7.05
C THR A 379 -12.13 -28.95 5.74
N ARG A 380 -11.12 -28.28 5.18
CA ARG A 380 -11.12 -27.75 3.81
C ARG A 380 -10.03 -28.43 3.00
N VAL A 381 -10.30 -28.77 1.74
CA VAL A 381 -9.28 -29.33 0.83
C VAL A 381 -8.76 -28.23 -0.07
N VAL A 382 -7.50 -27.86 0.15
CA VAL A 382 -6.77 -26.89 -0.68
C VAL A 382 -6.07 -27.63 -1.81
N PHE A 383 -6.02 -27.03 -2.99
CA PHE A 383 -5.34 -27.59 -4.15
C PHE A 383 -4.07 -26.78 -4.42
N ASP A 384 -2.91 -27.44 -4.35
CA ASP A 384 -1.61 -26.75 -4.30
C ASP A 384 -1.11 -26.38 -5.71
N GLY A 385 -1.40 -25.15 -6.14
CA GLY A 385 -0.90 -24.57 -7.39
C GLY A 385 0.59 -24.22 -7.39
N SER A 386 1.29 -24.39 -6.27
CA SER A 386 2.73 -24.11 -6.14
C SER A 386 3.59 -25.38 -6.28
N ALA A 387 2.98 -26.54 -6.49
CA ALA A 387 3.69 -27.78 -6.71
C ALA A 387 4.48 -27.74 -8.03
N ARG A 388 5.76 -28.10 -8.01
CA ARG A 388 6.59 -28.05 -9.22
C ARG A 388 6.35 -29.27 -10.10
N THR A 389 6.26 -29.03 -11.40
CA THR A 389 6.23 -30.07 -12.45
C THR A 389 7.63 -30.61 -12.73
N THR A 390 7.74 -31.59 -13.65
CA THR A 390 9.04 -32.09 -14.13
C THR A 390 9.92 -31.02 -14.80
N SER A 391 9.35 -29.92 -15.30
CA SER A 391 10.14 -28.79 -15.82
C SER A 391 10.62 -27.83 -14.74
N GLY A 392 10.21 -28.03 -13.49
CA GLY A 392 10.49 -27.15 -12.37
C GLY A 392 9.51 -25.98 -12.24
N LEU A 393 8.63 -25.72 -13.22
CA LEU A 393 7.59 -24.68 -13.13
C LEU A 393 6.36 -25.20 -12.38
N ALA A 394 5.74 -24.34 -11.57
CA ALA A 394 4.44 -24.56 -10.96
C ALA A 394 3.31 -23.84 -11.72
N LEU A 395 2.04 -24.19 -11.46
CA LEU A 395 0.91 -23.49 -12.07
C LEU A 395 0.91 -22.00 -11.71
N ASN A 396 1.20 -21.68 -10.45
CA ASN A 396 1.28 -20.30 -9.97
C ASN A 396 2.42 -19.48 -10.61
N ASP A 397 3.45 -20.13 -11.14
CA ASP A 397 4.55 -19.45 -11.84
C ASP A 397 4.12 -18.96 -13.23
N VAL A 398 3.13 -19.64 -13.85
CA VAL A 398 2.67 -19.38 -15.22
C VAL A 398 1.30 -18.70 -15.31
N LEU A 399 0.63 -18.48 -14.18
CA LEU A 399 -0.57 -17.65 -14.12
C LEU A 399 -0.20 -16.19 -13.82
N MET A 400 -0.84 -15.24 -14.50
CA MET A 400 -0.60 -13.82 -14.30
C MET A 400 -1.23 -13.35 -12.99
N ARG A 401 -0.58 -12.39 -12.33
CA ARG A 401 -1.10 -11.73 -11.13
C ARG A 401 -1.94 -10.51 -11.52
N GLY A 402 -3.18 -10.45 -11.03
CA GLY A 402 -4.01 -9.26 -11.16
C GLY A 402 -3.81 -8.24 -10.02
N PRO A 403 -4.26 -6.99 -10.21
CA PRO A 403 -4.14 -5.91 -9.24
C PRO A 403 -4.96 -6.19 -7.97
N THR A 404 -4.63 -5.47 -6.89
CA THR A 404 -5.50 -5.42 -5.72
C THR A 404 -6.61 -4.42 -5.98
N VAL A 405 -7.85 -4.90 -6.12
CA VAL A 405 -9.01 -4.06 -6.48
C VAL A 405 -9.90 -3.72 -5.28
N GLN A 406 -9.67 -4.38 -4.15
CA GLN A 406 -10.39 -4.12 -2.91
C GLN A 406 -9.80 -2.93 -2.17
N GLU A 407 -10.67 -2.21 -1.48
CA GLU A 407 -10.30 -1.21 -0.50
C GLU A 407 -9.52 -1.85 0.66
N ASP A 408 -8.67 -1.07 1.31
CA ASP A 408 -7.90 -1.57 2.43
C ASP A 408 -8.82 -1.85 3.65
N ILE A 409 -8.42 -2.84 4.45
CA ILE A 409 -9.20 -3.31 5.59
C ILE A 409 -9.45 -2.21 6.64
N PHE A 410 -8.51 -1.26 6.79
CA PHE A 410 -8.65 -0.17 7.73
C PHE A 410 -9.77 0.78 7.27
N SER A 411 -9.79 1.15 5.99
CA SER A 411 -10.83 1.98 5.39
C SER A 411 -12.23 1.36 5.51
N ILE A 412 -12.37 0.06 5.26
CA ILE A 412 -13.64 -0.66 5.43
C ILE A 412 -14.09 -0.62 6.89
N LEU A 413 -13.18 -0.91 7.84
CA LEU A 413 -13.51 -0.90 9.26
C LEU A 413 -13.84 0.50 9.79
N VAL A 414 -13.17 1.56 9.30
CA VAL A 414 -13.51 2.94 9.64
C VAL A 414 -14.89 3.32 9.10
N ARG A 415 -15.23 2.94 7.86
CA ARG A 415 -16.58 3.11 7.32
C ARG A 415 -17.62 2.35 8.15
N PHE A 416 -17.35 1.10 8.50
CA PHE A 416 -18.22 0.30 9.35
C PHE A 416 -18.51 0.97 10.69
N ARG A 417 -17.54 1.68 11.29
CA ARG A 417 -17.71 2.44 12.54
C ARG A 417 -18.58 3.70 12.41
N LYS A 418 -18.82 4.21 11.20
CA LYS A 418 -19.58 5.46 10.99
C LYS A 418 -21.10 5.30 11.15
N HIS A 419 -21.62 4.11 10.94
CA HIS A 419 -23.07 3.85 10.84
C HIS A 419 -23.75 3.64 12.21
N GLN A 420 -25.01 4.06 12.36
CA GLN A 420 -25.82 3.72 13.53
C GLN A 420 -26.18 2.24 13.57
N TYR A 421 -26.75 1.75 12.47
CA TYR A 421 -27.12 0.35 12.31
C TYR A 421 -26.21 -0.28 11.27
N VAL A 422 -25.74 -1.49 11.57
CA VAL A 422 -24.81 -2.19 10.69
C VAL A 422 -25.33 -3.56 10.33
N ILE A 423 -24.93 -4.03 9.16
CA ILE A 423 -25.16 -5.40 8.70
C ILE A 423 -23.85 -6.00 8.22
N THR A 424 -23.63 -7.27 8.55
CA THR A 424 -22.51 -8.05 8.06
C THR A 424 -23.01 -9.36 7.47
N ALA A 425 -22.33 -9.87 6.45
CA ALA A 425 -22.61 -11.15 5.82
C ALA A 425 -21.36 -11.72 5.16
N ASP A 426 -21.34 -13.01 4.80
CA ASP A 426 -20.35 -13.58 3.88
C ASP A 426 -21.01 -14.12 2.61
N ILE A 427 -20.32 -13.99 1.48
CA ILE A 427 -20.68 -14.69 0.24
C ILE A 427 -20.41 -16.18 0.45
N GLU A 428 -21.45 -17.00 0.30
CA GLU A 428 -21.31 -18.43 0.42
C GLU A 428 -20.31 -18.96 -0.61
N LYS A 429 -19.19 -19.49 -0.11
CA LYS A 429 -18.19 -20.21 -0.92
C LYS A 429 -17.76 -19.39 -2.14
N MET A 430 -17.53 -18.08 -1.99
CA MET A 430 -17.29 -17.11 -3.06
C MET A 430 -16.51 -17.65 -4.28
N PHE A 431 -15.31 -18.22 -4.08
CA PHE A 431 -14.50 -18.78 -5.19
C PHE A 431 -15.20 -19.90 -5.98
N ARG A 432 -16.02 -20.73 -5.30
CA ARG A 432 -16.79 -21.83 -5.91
C ARG A 432 -18.02 -21.33 -6.67
N GLN A 433 -18.44 -20.09 -6.49
CA GLN A 433 -19.57 -19.53 -7.24
C GLN A 433 -19.19 -19.07 -8.65
N ILE A 434 -17.89 -18.87 -8.89
CA ILE A 434 -17.37 -18.35 -10.14
C ILE A 434 -16.76 -19.51 -10.94
N MET A 435 -17.27 -19.69 -12.15
CA MET A 435 -16.90 -20.79 -13.05
C MET A 435 -15.65 -20.46 -13.85
N ILE A 436 -14.89 -21.49 -14.21
CA ILE A 436 -13.80 -21.42 -15.16
C ILE A 436 -14.27 -22.00 -16.49
N SER A 437 -13.90 -21.32 -17.58
CA SER A 437 -14.31 -21.71 -18.92
C SER A 437 -13.74 -23.10 -19.27
N PRO A 438 -14.52 -23.96 -19.96
CA PRO A 438 -14.13 -25.35 -20.25
C PRO A 438 -12.76 -25.51 -20.89
N GLU A 439 -12.32 -24.53 -21.68
CA GLU A 439 -11.06 -24.64 -22.40
C GLU A 439 -9.85 -24.51 -21.47
N ASP A 440 -10.00 -24.00 -20.24
CA ASP A 440 -8.94 -23.86 -19.22
C ASP A 440 -9.03 -24.86 -18.05
N CYS A 441 -10.15 -25.59 -17.90
CA CYS A 441 -10.34 -26.53 -16.77
C CYS A 441 -9.26 -27.62 -16.69
N HIS A 442 -8.62 -27.95 -17.81
CA HIS A 442 -7.50 -28.90 -17.88
C HIS A 442 -6.25 -28.47 -17.08
N LEU A 443 -6.11 -27.18 -16.77
CA LEU A 443 -5.05 -26.66 -15.89
C LEU A 443 -5.36 -26.84 -14.40
N GLN A 444 -6.56 -27.31 -14.06
CA GLN A 444 -7.01 -27.53 -12.69
C GLN A 444 -7.50 -28.97 -12.51
N ARG A 445 -6.67 -29.95 -12.87
CA ARG A 445 -6.98 -31.37 -12.66
C ARG A 445 -6.65 -31.80 -11.25
N ILE A 446 -7.37 -32.79 -10.75
CA ILE A 446 -7.05 -33.49 -9.51
C ILE A 446 -7.21 -34.99 -9.70
N LEU A 447 -6.58 -35.76 -8.81
CA LEU A 447 -6.81 -37.19 -8.68
C LEU A 447 -7.59 -37.45 -7.42
N TRP A 448 -8.62 -38.27 -7.51
CA TRP A 448 -9.43 -38.60 -6.34
C TRP A 448 -10.12 -39.97 -6.48
N ARG A 449 -10.36 -40.60 -5.33
CA ARG A 449 -11.23 -41.76 -5.12
C ARG A 449 -11.70 -41.76 -3.67
N ALA A 450 -12.88 -42.30 -3.40
CA ALA A 450 -13.42 -42.34 -2.05
C ALA A 450 -12.86 -43.50 -1.24
N ASN A 451 -12.55 -44.62 -1.92
CA ASN A 451 -12.02 -45.83 -1.29
C ASN A 451 -10.73 -46.31 -1.99
N PRO A 452 -9.71 -46.76 -1.23
CA PRO A 452 -8.50 -47.37 -1.80
C PRO A 452 -8.74 -48.54 -2.75
N SER A 453 -9.87 -49.26 -2.60
CA SER A 453 -10.26 -50.35 -3.50
C SER A 453 -10.80 -49.87 -4.85
N GLU A 454 -11.16 -48.59 -4.98
CA GLU A 454 -11.64 -47.99 -6.22
C GLU A 454 -10.47 -47.60 -7.13
N MET A 455 -10.74 -47.54 -8.43
CA MET A 455 -9.79 -46.98 -9.38
C MET A 455 -9.59 -45.49 -9.11
N LEU A 456 -8.34 -45.04 -9.11
CA LEU A 456 -8.02 -43.61 -9.00
C LEU A 456 -8.44 -42.91 -10.30
N ARG A 457 -9.30 -41.89 -10.19
CA ARG A 457 -9.88 -41.18 -11.32
C ARG A 457 -9.40 -39.73 -11.40
N THR A 458 -9.46 -39.17 -12.60
CA THR A 458 -9.11 -37.77 -12.88
C THR A 458 -10.36 -36.92 -12.90
N TYR A 459 -10.31 -35.76 -12.23
CA TYR A 459 -11.39 -34.78 -12.23
C TYR A 459 -10.85 -33.42 -12.67
N ASN A 460 -11.65 -32.65 -13.40
CA ASN A 460 -11.41 -31.23 -13.66
C ASN A 460 -12.20 -30.40 -12.64
N LEU A 461 -11.53 -29.46 -11.96
CA LEU A 461 -12.20 -28.42 -11.19
C LEU A 461 -12.81 -27.40 -12.18
N LEU A 462 -14.06 -27.00 -11.91
CA LEU A 462 -14.87 -26.16 -12.80
C LEU A 462 -15.03 -24.73 -12.28
N THR A 463 -14.55 -24.43 -11.08
CA THR A 463 -14.67 -23.11 -10.44
C THR A 463 -13.28 -22.51 -10.20
N ILE A 464 -13.22 -21.24 -9.77
CA ILE A 464 -11.96 -20.66 -9.32
C ILE A 464 -11.41 -21.50 -8.15
N THR A 465 -10.17 -21.95 -8.29
CA THR A 465 -9.45 -22.64 -7.22
C THR A 465 -8.66 -21.63 -6.40
N TYR A 466 -9.06 -21.48 -5.14
CA TYR A 466 -8.33 -20.66 -4.18
C TYR A 466 -6.92 -21.21 -3.95
N GLY A 467 -5.94 -20.31 -3.77
CA GLY A 467 -4.52 -20.66 -3.72
C GLY A 467 -3.79 -20.57 -5.07
N THR A 468 -4.52 -20.32 -6.16
CA THR A 468 -3.93 -19.93 -7.44
C THR A 468 -3.60 -18.43 -7.49
N THR A 469 -2.54 -18.04 -8.20
CA THR A 469 -2.05 -16.64 -8.28
C THR A 469 -3.15 -15.60 -8.59
N PRO A 470 -4.06 -15.79 -9.57
CA PRO A 470 -5.08 -14.80 -9.92
C PRO A 470 -6.39 -14.93 -9.13
N ALA A 471 -6.56 -15.97 -8.30
CA ALA A 471 -7.87 -16.32 -7.73
C ALA A 471 -8.55 -15.17 -6.99
N SER A 472 -7.82 -14.48 -6.10
CA SER A 472 -8.36 -13.37 -5.32
C SER A 472 -8.80 -12.21 -6.21
N PHE A 473 -7.94 -11.79 -7.14
CA PHE A 473 -8.26 -10.74 -8.11
C PHE A 473 -9.50 -11.10 -8.93
N MET A 474 -9.52 -12.29 -9.53
CA MET A 474 -10.64 -12.74 -10.37
C MET A 474 -11.96 -12.75 -9.59
N ALA A 475 -11.94 -13.24 -8.35
CA ALA A 475 -13.14 -13.28 -7.52
C ALA A 475 -13.65 -11.89 -7.17
N THR A 476 -12.77 -10.97 -6.78
CA THR A 476 -13.20 -9.64 -6.34
C THR A 476 -13.48 -8.70 -7.49
N GLN A 477 -12.83 -8.90 -8.64
CA GLN A 477 -13.15 -8.15 -9.86
C GLN A 477 -14.57 -8.48 -10.35
N CYS A 478 -15.11 -9.68 -10.10
CA CYS A 478 -16.52 -9.98 -10.37
C CYS A 478 -17.48 -9.09 -9.55
N LEU A 479 -17.14 -8.74 -8.31
CA LEU A 479 -17.93 -7.80 -7.50
C LEU A 479 -17.85 -6.37 -8.07
N VAL A 480 -16.65 -5.94 -8.48
CA VAL A 480 -16.45 -4.63 -9.13
C VAL A 480 -17.26 -4.54 -10.42
N THR A 481 -17.19 -5.55 -11.29
CA THR A 481 -17.97 -5.59 -12.53
C THR A 481 -19.47 -5.59 -12.26
N LEU A 482 -19.94 -6.32 -11.26
CA LEU A 482 -21.35 -6.27 -10.86
C LEU A 482 -21.76 -4.89 -10.36
N ALA A 483 -20.91 -4.20 -9.57
CA ALA A 483 -21.18 -2.84 -9.13
C ALA A 483 -21.25 -1.84 -10.29
N GLU A 484 -20.36 -1.96 -11.28
CA GLU A 484 -20.38 -1.15 -12.51
C GLU A 484 -21.66 -1.38 -13.34
N GLU A 485 -22.15 -2.63 -13.41
CA GLU A 485 -23.38 -3.00 -14.12
C GLU A 485 -24.62 -2.30 -13.53
N ILE A 486 -24.71 -2.20 -12.20
CA ILE A 486 -25.88 -1.67 -11.49
C ILE A 486 -25.77 -0.18 -11.12
N GLU A 487 -24.62 0.47 -11.35
CA GLU A 487 -24.33 1.83 -10.87
C GLU A 487 -25.40 2.85 -11.28
N LYS A 488 -25.93 2.74 -12.49
CA LYS A 488 -26.96 3.64 -13.01
C LYS A 488 -28.34 3.41 -12.38
N GLU A 489 -28.65 2.17 -12.02
CA GLU A 489 -29.96 1.78 -11.48
C GLU A 489 -30.01 1.94 -9.96
N ASN A 490 -28.92 1.60 -9.28
CA ASN A 490 -28.84 1.61 -7.82
C ASN A 490 -27.45 2.06 -7.33
N PRO A 491 -27.12 3.36 -7.41
CA PRO A 491 -25.79 3.88 -7.11
C PRO A 491 -25.36 3.62 -5.66
N LYS A 492 -26.30 3.67 -4.69
CA LYS A 492 -26.01 3.40 -3.27
C LYS A 492 -25.55 1.94 -3.08
N VAL A 493 -26.19 0.99 -3.73
CA VAL A 493 -25.81 -0.44 -3.63
C VAL A 493 -24.52 -0.71 -4.39
N ALA A 494 -24.32 -0.08 -5.54
CA ALA A 494 -23.07 -0.19 -6.30
C ALA A 494 -21.87 0.29 -5.47
N GLU A 495 -22.01 1.42 -4.77
CA GLU A 495 -20.96 1.91 -3.87
C GLU A 495 -20.65 0.90 -2.76
N VAL A 496 -21.67 0.31 -2.13
CA VAL A 496 -21.48 -0.69 -1.07
C VAL A 496 -20.81 -1.96 -1.60
N ILE A 497 -21.24 -2.50 -2.75
CA ILE A 497 -20.64 -3.70 -3.36
C ILE A 497 -19.17 -3.43 -3.73
N SER A 498 -18.86 -2.23 -4.22
CA SER A 498 -17.52 -1.84 -4.63
C SER A 498 -16.58 -1.62 -3.42
N ARG A 499 -17.08 -1.04 -2.33
CA ARG A 499 -16.23 -0.50 -1.25
C ARG A 499 -16.28 -1.23 0.07
N ASP A 500 -17.36 -1.94 0.39
CA ASP A 500 -17.58 -2.49 1.73
C ASP A 500 -17.39 -4.02 1.81
N PHE A 501 -16.96 -4.64 0.71
CA PHE A 501 -16.50 -6.03 0.70
C PHE A 501 -14.99 -6.13 0.91
N TYR A 502 -14.60 -7.05 1.80
CA TYR A 502 -13.25 -7.58 1.86
C TYR A 502 -13.30 -9.08 1.59
N MET A 503 -12.87 -9.48 0.39
CA MET A 503 -13.06 -10.81 -0.17
C MET A 503 -14.53 -11.23 -0.11
N ASP A 504 -14.86 -12.26 0.65
CA ASP A 504 -16.22 -12.78 0.84
C ASP A 504 -17.00 -12.03 1.93
N ASP A 505 -16.36 -11.26 2.80
CA ASP A 505 -17.00 -10.59 3.94
C ASP A 505 -17.54 -9.20 3.57
N LEU A 506 -18.84 -8.98 3.77
CA LEU A 506 -19.52 -7.67 3.69
C LEU A 506 -19.58 -7.02 5.07
N MET A 507 -19.17 -5.75 5.18
CA MET A 507 -19.36 -4.94 6.38
C MET A 507 -19.84 -3.53 6.05
N THR A 508 -21.15 -3.29 6.20
CA THR A 508 -21.78 -2.01 5.83
C THR A 508 -22.84 -1.57 6.84
N GLY A 509 -23.52 -0.46 6.61
CA GLY A 509 -24.59 0.03 7.49
C GLY A 509 -25.33 1.26 6.97
N CYS A 510 -26.32 1.71 7.75
CA CYS A 510 -27.10 2.93 7.53
C CYS A 510 -27.42 3.63 8.86
N ASP A 511 -28.08 4.79 8.78
CA ASP A 511 -28.44 5.56 9.97
C ASP A 511 -29.83 5.18 10.55
N THR A 512 -30.66 4.49 9.76
CA THR A 512 -31.99 3.99 10.18
C THR A 512 -32.13 2.47 9.96
N VAL A 513 -33.08 1.86 10.67
CA VAL A 513 -33.38 0.42 10.57
C VAL A 513 -33.96 0.11 9.19
N GLU A 514 -34.88 0.94 8.72
CA GLU A 514 -35.58 0.78 7.45
C GLU A 514 -34.61 0.85 6.27
N GLU A 515 -33.65 1.79 6.30
CA GLU A 515 -32.62 1.88 5.27
C GLU A 515 -31.71 0.66 5.26
N CYS A 516 -31.33 0.14 6.44
CA CYS A 516 -30.52 -1.08 6.52
C CYS A 516 -31.27 -2.28 5.93
N MET A 517 -32.56 -2.42 6.23
CA MET A 517 -33.39 -3.51 5.70
C MET A 517 -33.54 -3.42 4.18
N GLN A 518 -33.78 -2.22 3.64
CA GLN A 518 -33.84 -2.01 2.19
C GLN A 518 -32.50 -2.29 1.51
N LEU A 519 -31.40 -1.81 2.12
CA LEU A 519 -30.05 -2.04 1.63
C LEU A 519 -29.73 -3.54 1.59
N GLN A 520 -30.00 -4.27 2.68
CA GLN A 520 -29.84 -5.71 2.78
C GLN A 520 -30.60 -6.44 1.66
N LYS A 521 -31.87 -6.11 1.46
CA LYS A 521 -32.72 -6.73 0.44
C LYS A 521 -32.19 -6.49 -0.97
N HIS A 522 -31.83 -5.24 -1.29
CA HIS A 522 -31.31 -4.90 -2.61
C HIS A 522 -29.95 -5.57 -2.89
N ILE A 523 -29.03 -5.57 -1.92
CA ILE A 523 -27.74 -6.27 -2.06
C ILE A 523 -27.97 -7.76 -2.30
N THR A 524 -28.89 -8.39 -1.54
CA THR A 524 -29.21 -9.81 -1.69
C THR A 524 -29.73 -10.12 -3.09
N VAL A 525 -30.70 -9.35 -3.60
CA VAL A 525 -31.26 -9.56 -4.94
C VAL A 525 -30.19 -9.40 -6.02
N ILE A 526 -29.35 -8.37 -5.92
CA ILE A 526 -28.33 -8.07 -6.93
C ILE A 526 -27.24 -9.14 -6.93
N LEU A 527 -26.74 -9.56 -5.77
CA LEU A 527 -25.76 -10.64 -5.70
C LEU A 527 -26.33 -11.99 -6.09
N GLU A 528 -27.61 -12.26 -5.80
CA GLU A 528 -28.27 -13.49 -6.23
C GLU A 528 -28.46 -13.56 -7.75
N SER A 529 -28.66 -12.41 -8.41
CA SER A 529 -28.64 -12.32 -9.88
C SER A 529 -27.31 -12.79 -10.48
N ALA A 530 -26.22 -12.68 -9.70
CA ALA A 530 -24.89 -13.13 -10.04
C ALA A 530 -24.53 -14.51 -9.47
N LYS A 531 -25.48 -15.18 -8.80
CA LYS A 531 -25.27 -16.42 -8.04
C LYS A 531 -24.18 -16.32 -6.97
N LEU A 532 -24.13 -15.18 -6.29
CA LEU A 532 -23.25 -14.90 -5.15
C LEU A 532 -24.07 -14.79 -3.85
N PRO A 533 -24.77 -15.86 -3.40
CA PRO A 533 -25.66 -15.78 -2.25
C PRO A 533 -24.93 -15.33 -0.99
N LEU A 534 -25.55 -14.39 -0.26
CA LEU A 534 -25.08 -13.94 1.04
C LEU A 534 -25.72 -14.76 2.16
N ARG A 535 -24.93 -15.06 3.19
CA ARG A 535 -25.35 -15.77 4.40
C ARG A 535 -24.65 -15.20 5.63
N LYS A 536 -24.91 -15.81 6.78
CA LYS A 536 -24.42 -15.38 8.11
C LYS A 536 -24.71 -13.90 8.38
N TRP A 537 -25.92 -13.48 7.99
CA TRP A 537 -26.40 -12.14 8.30
C TRP A 537 -26.34 -11.89 9.80
N CYS A 538 -25.81 -10.72 10.16
CA CYS A 538 -25.67 -10.27 11.54
C CYS A 538 -25.79 -8.74 11.60
N SER A 539 -26.28 -8.20 12.72
CA SER A 539 -26.54 -6.78 12.93
C SER A 539 -26.49 -6.43 14.41
N ASN A 540 -26.25 -5.15 14.73
CA ASN A 540 -26.42 -4.63 16.10
C ASN A 540 -27.88 -4.35 16.49
N SER A 541 -28.86 -4.68 15.64
CA SER A 541 -30.28 -4.48 15.93
C SER A 541 -31.09 -5.75 15.70
N HIS A 542 -31.80 -6.20 16.72
CA HIS A 542 -32.72 -7.35 16.63
C HIS A 542 -33.85 -7.10 15.62
N LEU A 543 -34.34 -5.86 15.50
CA LEU A 543 -35.37 -5.51 14.52
C LEU A 543 -34.92 -5.81 13.08
N ILE A 544 -33.63 -5.63 12.77
CA ILE A 544 -33.09 -5.94 11.45
C ILE A 544 -33.00 -7.46 11.27
N ILE A 545 -32.50 -8.17 12.29
CA ILE A 545 -32.31 -9.63 12.25
C ILE A 545 -33.63 -10.39 12.13
N ASP A 546 -34.64 -10.00 12.89
CA ASP A 546 -35.95 -10.65 12.89
C ASP A 546 -36.60 -10.55 11.49
N ASN A 547 -36.46 -9.42 10.81
CA ASN A 547 -36.99 -9.22 9.46
C ASN A 547 -36.18 -9.94 8.37
N ILE A 548 -34.89 -10.20 8.56
CA ILE A 548 -34.09 -11.02 7.63
C ILE A 548 -34.49 -12.50 7.74
N SER A 549 -34.90 -12.93 8.94
CA SER A 549 -35.08 -14.34 9.29
C SER A 549 -36.36 -15.00 8.75
N GLU A 550 -37.25 -14.28 8.06
CA GLU A 550 -38.61 -14.76 7.76
C GLU A 550 -38.70 -15.91 6.73
N ASN A 551 -37.61 -16.35 6.07
CA ASN A 551 -37.75 -17.23 4.89
C ASN A 551 -36.69 -18.31 4.60
N ASP A 552 -35.75 -18.66 5.49
CA ASP A 552 -34.68 -19.60 5.11
C ASP A 552 -34.64 -20.94 5.88
N LYS A 553 -34.40 -22.03 5.13
CA LYS A 553 -34.17 -23.39 5.64
C LYS A 553 -32.71 -23.61 6.05
N ASP A 554 -31.81 -22.68 5.68
CA ASP A 554 -30.40 -22.75 6.05
C ASP A 554 -30.17 -22.21 7.48
N PRO A 555 -29.73 -23.05 8.45
CA PRO A 555 -29.42 -22.62 9.81
C PRO A 555 -28.24 -21.63 9.90
N LEU A 556 -27.50 -21.41 8.81
CA LEU A 556 -26.40 -20.44 8.73
C LEU A 556 -26.77 -19.17 7.97
N PHE A 557 -28.02 -19.04 7.49
CA PHE A 557 -28.46 -17.84 6.77
C PHE A 557 -28.36 -16.59 7.65
N VAL A 558 -28.83 -16.69 8.89
CA VAL A 558 -28.71 -15.67 9.94
C VAL A 558 -27.92 -16.25 11.11
N LEU A 559 -27.01 -15.47 11.68
CA LEU A 559 -26.32 -15.87 12.90
C LEU A 559 -27.24 -15.62 14.11
N ASN A 560 -27.80 -16.69 14.65
CA ASN A 560 -28.50 -16.66 15.94
C ASN A 560 -27.48 -16.53 17.06
N LEU A 561 -27.22 -15.30 17.49
CA LEU A 561 -26.24 -14.95 18.52
C LEU A 561 -26.99 -14.61 19.81
N GLY A 562 -26.55 -15.19 20.93
CA GLY A 562 -26.95 -14.75 22.26
C GLY A 562 -26.29 -13.43 22.63
N ASP A 563 -26.76 -12.83 23.74
CA ASP A 563 -26.33 -11.49 24.16
C ASP A 563 -24.83 -11.38 24.43
N GLU A 564 -24.14 -12.48 24.76
CA GLU A 564 -22.69 -12.49 25.03
C GLU A 564 -21.83 -12.91 23.81
N ASP A 565 -22.45 -13.32 22.70
CA ASP A 565 -21.72 -13.90 21.57
C ASP A 565 -20.98 -12.83 20.75
N THR A 566 -19.80 -13.22 20.24
CA THR A 566 -18.98 -12.36 19.36
C THR A 566 -18.83 -12.97 17.98
N VAL A 567 -18.94 -12.13 16.95
CA VAL A 567 -18.61 -12.48 15.57
C VAL A 567 -17.18 -12.08 15.26
N LYS A 568 -16.41 -13.01 14.67
CA LYS A 568 -15.10 -12.69 14.11
C LYS A 568 -15.27 -12.27 12.65
N SER A 569 -15.15 -10.98 12.38
CA SER A 569 -15.21 -10.40 11.03
C SER A 569 -13.97 -9.54 10.80
N LEU A 570 -13.29 -9.74 9.67
CA LEU A 570 -12.09 -8.99 9.31
C LEU A 570 -11.01 -8.96 10.40
N GLY A 571 -10.91 -10.06 11.15
CA GLY A 571 -9.91 -10.24 12.22
C GLY A 571 -10.22 -9.52 13.54
N LEU A 572 -11.32 -8.76 13.64
CA LEU A 572 -11.83 -8.19 14.89
C LEU A 572 -12.91 -9.10 15.49
N CYS A 573 -13.01 -9.13 16.82
CA CYS A 573 -14.18 -9.74 17.48
C CYS A 573 -15.16 -8.61 17.81
N TRP A 574 -16.35 -8.65 17.23
CA TRP A 574 -17.42 -7.69 17.45
C TRP A 574 -18.59 -8.38 18.15
N GLN A 575 -19.09 -7.77 19.22
CA GLN A 575 -20.28 -8.18 19.94
C GLN A 575 -21.45 -7.32 19.44
N PRO A 576 -22.40 -7.88 18.67
CA PRO A 576 -23.43 -7.08 18.03
C PRO A 576 -24.44 -6.48 19.03
N SER A 577 -24.83 -7.25 20.05
CA SER A 577 -25.82 -6.86 21.08
C SER A 577 -25.42 -5.59 21.85
N LEU A 578 -24.15 -5.49 22.25
CA LEU A 578 -23.59 -4.31 22.94
C LEU A 578 -22.94 -3.31 21.99
N ASP A 579 -22.85 -3.66 20.70
CA ASP A 579 -22.16 -2.90 19.66
C ASP A 579 -20.72 -2.50 19.99
N GLN A 580 -19.94 -3.47 20.49
CA GLN A 580 -18.57 -3.27 20.99
C GLN A 580 -17.58 -4.25 20.37
N PHE A 581 -16.37 -3.78 20.11
CA PHE A 581 -15.21 -4.61 19.81
C PHE A 581 -14.61 -5.17 21.10
N LYS A 582 -14.26 -6.46 21.05
CA LYS A 582 -13.57 -7.21 22.10
C LYS A 582 -12.29 -7.84 21.54
N PHE A 583 -11.32 -8.13 22.41
CA PHE A 583 -10.03 -8.67 22.00
C PHE A 583 -9.76 -10.02 22.66
N ASN A 584 -9.74 -11.06 21.85
CA ASN A 584 -9.44 -12.42 22.30
C ASN A 584 -7.97 -12.75 22.04
N ILE A 585 -7.15 -12.70 23.09
CA ILE A 585 -5.72 -13.04 23.01
C ILE A 585 -5.52 -14.48 23.48
N ALA A 586 -5.05 -15.32 22.55
CA ALA A 586 -4.70 -16.70 22.83
C ALA A 586 -3.28 -16.75 23.42
N ILE A 587 -3.15 -17.17 24.68
CA ILE A 587 -1.83 -17.48 25.24
C ILE A 587 -1.34 -18.83 24.68
N PRO A 588 -0.14 -18.89 24.09
CA PRO A 588 0.53 -20.15 23.85
C PRO A 588 0.80 -20.88 25.17
N LEU A 589 0.22 -22.08 25.34
CA LEU A 589 0.44 -22.94 26.50
C LEU A 589 1.87 -23.54 26.56
N ASP A 590 2.64 -23.39 25.48
CA ASP A 590 3.84 -24.19 25.25
C ASP A 590 5.10 -23.60 25.90
N ARG A 591 5.71 -24.37 26.81
CA ARG A 591 6.89 -24.01 27.62
C ARG A 591 8.22 -24.22 26.90
N VAL A 592 8.28 -23.92 25.61
CA VAL A 592 9.48 -24.15 24.81
C VAL A 592 10.45 -22.98 24.94
N THR A 593 11.75 -23.23 24.77
CA THR A 593 12.80 -22.22 24.65
C THR A 593 12.35 -21.13 23.67
N LEU A 594 12.30 -19.89 24.18
CA LEU A 594 11.90 -18.73 23.41
C LEU A 594 13.07 -18.29 22.51
N THR A 595 12.74 -17.97 21.26
CA THR A 595 13.67 -17.43 20.26
C THR A 595 13.06 -16.17 19.68
N LYS A 596 13.90 -15.26 19.16
CA LYS A 596 13.45 -14.00 18.56
C LYS A 596 12.35 -14.21 17.49
N ARG A 597 12.44 -15.30 16.70
CA ARG A 597 11.41 -15.68 15.72
C ARG A 597 10.05 -15.96 16.38
N LYS A 598 10.04 -16.68 17.51
CA LYS A 598 8.80 -16.98 18.24
C LYS A 598 8.18 -15.72 18.83
N LEU A 599 8.98 -14.84 19.44
CA LEU A 599 8.50 -13.57 19.99
C LEU A 599 7.82 -12.72 18.91
N LEU A 600 8.44 -12.61 17.72
CA LEU A 600 7.84 -11.89 16.59
C LEU A 600 6.54 -12.56 16.13
N SER A 601 6.51 -13.89 16.06
CA SER A 601 5.29 -14.63 15.72
C SER A 601 4.18 -14.40 16.75
N GLU A 602 4.50 -14.38 18.04
CA GLU A 602 3.54 -14.14 19.12
C GLU A 602 2.98 -12.71 19.10
N LEU A 603 3.84 -11.71 18.84
CA LEU A 603 3.42 -10.32 18.70
C LEU A 603 2.49 -10.12 17.50
N ASN A 604 2.84 -10.72 16.35
CA ASN A 604 2.03 -10.63 15.12
C ASN A 604 0.75 -11.47 15.17
N ARG A 605 0.55 -12.34 16.18
CA ARG A 605 -0.72 -13.05 16.40
C ARG A 605 -1.81 -12.13 16.93
N VAL A 606 -1.45 -11.02 17.57
CA VAL A 606 -2.42 -10.01 17.99
C VAL A 606 -2.75 -9.14 16.78
N PHE A 607 -3.93 -9.38 16.21
CA PHE A 607 -4.41 -8.67 15.05
C PHE A 607 -5.14 -7.40 15.49
N ASP A 608 -4.64 -6.23 15.08
CA ASP A 608 -5.17 -4.92 15.45
C ASP A 608 -5.16 -3.97 14.24
N PRO A 609 -6.11 -4.13 13.31
CA PRO A 609 -6.13 -3.38 12.06
C PRO A 609 -6.43 -1.88 12.26
N LEU A 610 -7.10 -1.52 13.37
CA LEU A 610 -7.49 -0.14 13.70
C LEU A 610 -6.51 0.55 14.65
N GLY A 611 -5.53 -0.17 15.20
CA GLY A 611 -4.50 0.39 16.08
C GLY A 611 -4.94 0.63 17.54
N PHE A 612 -6.06 0.05 17.99
CA PHE A 612 -6.56 0.24 19.36
C PHE A 612 -5.60 -0.29 20.43
N LEU A 613 -4.91 -1.38 20.11
CA LEU A 613 -3.96 -2.04 21.00
C LEU A 613 -2.54 -1.49 20.81
N GLY A 614 -2.33 -0.54 19.90
CA GLY A 614 -1.07 0.14 19.63
C GLY A 614 -0.27 0.53 20.89
N PRO A 615 -0.88 1.19 21.89
CA PRO A 615 -0.19 1.59 23.13
C PRO A 615 0.38 0.42 23.95
N VAL A 616 -0.19 -0.77 23.82
CA VAL A 616 0.26 -1.98 24.54
C VAL A 616 1.22 -2.80 23.68
N LEU A 617 0.95 -2.91 22.37
CA LEU A 617 1.76 -3.66 21.41
C LEU A 617 3.13 -3.00 21.15
N ILE A 618 3.23 -1.68 21.30
CA ILE A 618 4.50 -0.97 21.09
C ILE A 618 5.60 -1.41 22.07
N LYS A 619 5.24 -1.78 23.31
CA LYS A 619 6.19 -2.35 24.28
C LYS A 619 6.83 -3.65 23.78
N GLY A 620 6.05 -4.50 23.12
CA GLY A 620 6.56 -5.72 22.49
C GLY A 620 7.48 -5.42 21.31
N LYS A 621 7.17 -4.39 20.51
CA LYS A 621 8.03 -3.94 19.40
C LYS A 621 9.37 -3.38 19.90
N ILE A 622 9.35 -2.56 20.94
CA ILE A 622 10.56 -2.03 21.61
C ILE A 622 11.40 -3.18 22.19
N PHE A 623 10.76 -4.19 22.77
CA PHE A 623 11.46 -5.37 23.27
C PHE A 623 12.19 -6.12 22.15
N LEU A 624 11.54 -6.36 21.01
CA LEU A 624 12.18 -6.98 19.84
C LEU A 624 13.33 -6.13 19.29
N GLN A 625 13.18 -4.80 19.28
CA GLN A 625 14.22 -3.87 18.88
C GLN A 625 15.48 -4.01 19.75
N HIS A 626 15.31 -4.15 21.07
CA HIS A 626 16.42 -4.42 21.99
C HIS A 626 17.16 -5.72 21.65
N LEU A 627 16.45 -6.80 21.33
CA LEU A 627 17.08 -8.06 20.92
C LEU A 627 17.87 -7.92 19.61
N TRP A 628 17.42 -7.07 18.68
CA TRP A 628 18.17 -6.75 17.47
C TRP A 628 19.45 -5.97 17.76
N GLN A 629 19.41 -5.00 18.67
CA GLN A 629 20.59 -4.25 19.09
C GLN A 629 21.65 -5.14 19.74
N GLN A 630 21.22 -6.17 20.47
CA GLN A 630 22.10 -7.20 21.05
C GLN A 630 22.65 -8.21 20.02
N LYS A 631 22.24 -8.12 18.75
CA LYS A 631 22.67 -9.00 17.65
C LYS A 631 22.41 -10.49 17.90
N ILE A 632 21.33 -10.81 18.62
CA ILE A 632 20.91 -12.20 18.86
C ILE A 632 20.35 -12.79 17.56
N ASP A 633 20.76 -14.01 17.20
CA ASP A 633 20.26 -14.71 16.00
C ASP A 633 18.78 -15.13 16.12
N TRP A 634 18.12 -15.38 14.99
CA TRP A 634 16.67 -15.63 14.91
C TRP A 634 16.19 -16.84 15.71
N ASP A 635 16.97 -17.91 15.68
CA ASP A 635 16.64 -19.21 16.26
C ASP A 635 17.51 -19.53 17.49
N ALA A 636 18.34 -18.58 17.93
CA ALA A 636 19.12 -18.71 19.14
C ALA A 636 18.22 -18.63 20.39
N PRO A 637 18.48 -19.46 21.41
CA PRO A 637 17.73 -19.42 22.66
C PRO A 637 18.02 -18.14 23.43
N LEU A 638 16.96 -17.49 23.94
CA LEU A 638 17.10 -16.27 24.75
C LEU A 638 17.58 -16.60 26.18
N GLN A 639 18.26 -15.65 26.83
CA GLN A 639 18.65 -15.78 28.24
C GLN A 639 17.42 -15.82 29.15
N ALA A 640 17.53 -16.49 30.30
CA ALA A 640 16.40 -16.77 31.18
C ALA A 640 15.68 -15.50 31.66
N ASP A 641 16.42 -14.44 31.95
CA ASP A 641 15.89 -13.13 32.37
C ASP A 641 15.08 -12.45 31.25
N ILE A 642 15.54 -12.53 29.99
CA ILE A 642 14.83 -12.02 28.82
C ILE A 642 13.54 -12.83 28.60
N GLN A 643 13.62 -14.16 28.74
CA GLN A 643 12.45 -15.02 28.61
C GLN A 643 11.39 -14.70 29.66
N GLU A 644 11.78 -14.46 30.91
CA GLU A 644 10.86 -14.11 32.00
C GLU A 644 10.18 -12.76 31.74
N LYS A 645 10.95 -11.74 31.32
CA LYS A 645 10.40 -10.41 30.97
C LYS A 645 9.37 -10.51 29.84
N TRP A 646 9.67 -11.28 28.80
CA TRP A 646 8.73 -11.48 27.69
C TRP A 646 7.47 -12.20 28.15
N ARG A 647 7.60 -13.27 28.94
CA ARG A 647 6.44 -14.00 29.48
C ARG A 647 5.54 -13.10 30.31
N LYS A 648 6.11 -12.26 31.18
CA LYS A 648 5.35 -11.30 31.99
C LYS A 648 4.61 -10.27 31.13
N TYR A 649 5.27 -9.75 30.09
CA TYR A 649 4.61 -8.86 29.13
C TYR A 649 3.45 -9.56 28.42
N TYR A 650 3.69 -10.74 27.87
CA TYR A 650 2.71 -11.46 27.07
C TYR A 650 1.52 -11.96 27.89
N SER A 651 1.75 -12.44 29.12
CA SER A 651 0.65 -12.79 30.04
C SER A 651 -0.18 -11.57 30.43
N GLY A 652 0.44 -10.39 30.53
CA GLY A 652 -0.29 -9.14 30.78
C GLY A 652 -1.27 -8.77 29.67
N LEU A 653 -1.08 -9.28 28.44
CA LEU A 653 -2.01 -9.05 27.34
C LEU A 653 -3.38 -9.69 27.59
N GLU A 654 -3.53 -10.65 28.51
CA GLU A 654 -4.86 -11.21 28.82
C GLU A 654 -5.84 -10.17 29.33
N LEU A 655 -5.36 -9.12 29.99
CA LEU A 655 -6.19 -8.01 30.47
C LEU A 655 -6.89 -7.28 29.32
N LEU A 656 -6.40 -7.43 28.08
CA LEU A 656 -7.06 -6.87 26.90
C LEU A 656 -8.40 -7.56 26.59
N LYS A 657 -8.69 -8.73 27.17
CA LYS A 657 -10.01 -9.38 27.09
C LYS A 657 -11.10 -8.56 27.79
N GLU A 658 -10.72 -7.75 28.79
CA GLU A 658 -11.62 -6.87 29.53
C GLU A 658 -11.84 -5.53 28.79
N LEU A 659 -10.96 -5.18 27.83
CA LEU A 659 -11.06 -3.95 27.06
C LEU A 659 -12.22 -4.04 26.07
N CYS A 660 -13.19 -3.14 26.23
CA CYS A 660 -14.33 -3.00 25.33
C CYS A 660 -14.27 -1.63 24.63
N ILE A 661 -14.31 -1.63 23.30
CA ILE A 661 -14.28 -0.41 22.49
C ILE A 661 -15.59 -0.31 21.71
N HIS A 662 -16.34 0.78 21.87
CA HIS A 662 -17.54 0.99 21.06
C HIS A 662 -17.20 0.98 19.58
N ARG A 663 -17.99 0.25 18.79
CA ARG A 663 -17.85 0.25 17.32
C ARG A 663 -18.16 1.65 16.80
N LYS A 664 -19.35 2.14 17.12
CA LYS A 664 -19.87 3.38 16.57
C LYS A 664 -19.04 4.60 17.02
N CYS A 665 -18.54 5.37 16.06
CA CYS A 665 -17.74 6.58 16.32
C CYS A 665 -18.48 7.90 16.00
N LYS A 666 -19.59 7.84 15.25
CA LYS A 666 -20.45 9.00 14.96
C LYS A 666 -21.70 8.95 15.84
N PHE A 667 -22.23 10.07 16.32
CA PHE A 667 -23.37 10.04 17.24
C PHE A 667 -24.71 10.15 16.52
N GLN A 668 -24.93 11.11 15.61
CA GLN A 668 -26.07 11.13 14.68
C GLN A 668 -25.76 11.87 13.37
N SER A 669 -26.64 11.71 12.38
CA SER A 669 -26.57 12.46 11.12
C SER A 669 -26.95 13.93 11.39
N GLY A 670 -26.03 14.86 11.12
CA GLY A 670 -26.21 16.29 11.35
C GLY A 670 -25.36 16.88 12.48
N ASP A 671 -24.77 16.05 13.34
CA ASP A 671 -23.92 16.53 14.44
C ASP A 671 -22.63 17.18 13.90
N GLN A 672 -22.25 18.31 14.47
CA GLN A 672 -20.93 18.88 14.25
C GLN A 672 -19.88 17.98 14.91
N PHE A 673 -18.89 17.56 14.13
CA PHE A 673 -17.78 16.74 14.63
C PHE A 673 -16.43 17.39 14.37
N GLU A 674 -15.50 17.10 15.26
CA GLU A 674 -14.10 17.51 15.22
C GLU A 674 -13.23 16.26 15.25
N VAL A 675 -12.14 16.27 14.48
CA VAL A 675 -11.12 15.23 14.52
C VAL A 675 -9.91 15.80 15.24
N HIS A 676 -9.54 15.18 16.36
CA HIS A 676 -8.43 15.61 17.20
C HIS A 676 -7.30 14.61 17.08
N GLY A 677 -6.19 15.03 16.48
CA GLY A 677 -4.96 14.22 16.38
C GLY A 677 -3.97 14.64 17.45
N PHE A 678 -3.51 13.68 18.25
CA PHE A 678 -2.39 13.87 19.18
C PHE A 678 -1.22 13.02 18.69
N CYS A 679 -0.01 13.56 18.79
CA CYS A 679 1.21 12.81 18.54
C CYS A 679 2.23 13.11 19.62
N ASP A 680 3.03 12.10 19.94
CA ASP A 680 4.13 12.21 20.88
C ASP A 680 5.32 11.35 20.41
N ALA A 681 6.50 11.72 20.86
CA ALA A 681 7.77 11.14 20.46
C ALA A 681 8.66 10.92 21.68
N SER A 682 9.21 9.71 21.78
CA SER A 682 10.26 9.36 22.73
C SER A 682 11.50 8.87 21.99
N ILE A 683 12.58 8.64 22.73
CA ILE A 683 13.80 8.03 22.18
C ILE A 683 13.54 6.60 21.68
N GLU A 684 12.54 5.92 22.25
CA GLU A 684 12.25 4.50 21.94
C GLU A 684 11.20 4.33 20.85
N ALA A 685 10.23 5.25 20.76
CA ALA A 685 9.10 5.13 19.87
C ALA A 685 8.37 6.45 19.62
N TYR A 686 7.68 6.52 18.48
CA TYR A 686 6.72 7.56 18.12
C TYR A 686 5.30 6.98 18.19
N GLY A 687 4.35 7.78 18.66
CA GLY A 687 2.95 7.40 18.76
C GLY A 687 2.04 8.52 18.26
N ALA A 688 0.91 8.14 17.68
CA ALA A 688 -0.17 9.06 17.35
C ALA A 688 -1.50 8.41 17.69
N CYS A 689 -2.47 9.23 18.09
CA CYS A 689 -3.86 8.81 18.30
C CYS A 689 -4.80 9.86 17.73
N ILE A 690 -5.94 9.39 17.24
CA ILE A 690 -6.98 10.22 16.64
C ILE A 690 -8.26 9.97 17.41
N TYR A 691 -8.89 11.04 17.86
CA TYR A 691 -10.20 11.00 18.51
C TYR A 691 -11.22 11.72 17.66
N ILE A 692 -12.44 11.22 17.68
CA ILE A 692 -13.59 11.91 17.10
C ILE A 692 -14.38 12.51 18.26
N ARG A 693 -14.59 13.82 18.19
CA ARG A 693 -15.38 14.57 19.16
C ARG A 693 -16.64 15.09 18.46
N SER A 694 -17.81 14.90 19.05
CA SER A 694 -19.07 15.42 18.51
C SER A 694 -19.84 16.21 19.55
N LEU A 695 -20.58 17.21 19.09
CA LEU A 695 -21.55 17.94 19.90
C LEU A 695 -22.93 17.32 19.68
N ASP A 696 -23.54 16.80 20.74
CA ASP A 696 -24.92 16.31 20.66
C ASP A 696 -25.94 17.47 20.66
N HIS A 697 -27.19 17.15 20.33
CA HIS A 697 -28.30 18.12 20.27
C HIS A 697 -28.60 18.80 21.62
N GLN A 698 -28.07 18.26 22.72
CA GLN A 698 -28.19 18.83 24.07
C GLN A 698 -27.02 19.76 24.42
N GLY A 699 -26.10 19.99 23.48
CA GLY A 699 -24.93 20.83 23.68
C GLY A 699 -23.81 20.16 24.49
N THR A 700 -23.85 18.83 24.66
CA THR A 700 -22.82 18.07 25.38
C THR A 700 -21.80 17.49 24.40
N TRP A 701 -20.53 17.68 24.71
CA TRP A 701 -19.44 17.12 23.92
C TRP A 701 -19.15 15.69 24.34
N GLN A 702 -19.07 14.80 23.35
CA GLN A 702 -18.69 13.39 23.55
C GLN A 702 -17.47 13.07 22.68
N SER A 703 -16.53 12.28 23.20
CA SER A 703 -15.34 11.83 22.45
C SER A 703 -15.29 10.30 22.37
N ARG A 704 -14.82 9.79 21.23
CA ARG A 704 -14.63 8.36 20.95
C ARG A 704 -13.29 8.09 20.28
#